data_AF-A0A2A6B9Z2-F1
#
_entry.id   AF-A0A2A6B9Z2-F1
#
_cell.length_a   1.000
_cell.length_b   1.000
_cell.length_c   1.000
_cell.angle_alpha   90.00
_cell.angle_beta   90.00
_cell.angle_gamma   90.00
#
_symmetry.space_group_name_H-M   'P 1'
#
loop_
_entity.id
_entity.type
_entity.pdbx_description
1 polymer ?
#
loop_
_entity_poly.entity_id
_entity_poly.type
_entity_poly.pdbx_seq_one_letter_code
_entity_poly.pdbx_strand_id
1 'polypeptide(L)'
;MITLVIVILSALSAIYTFYLRSSVYWWRRGVVAVPPRSIVFGSSQDLLQKDYPRVLKYRDWGREYGKTYGIKEGVHNTLVTSDLEMVHEIFVKQFDYFHSRKRVVLGPDLEKDESVNLFESRGGRWKRLRTLSAPSFSASSLKKIRPVVEDSVLNMVKIMEERHLGRSTFNIHQFYCEYTMDTIGRLVMGQKGSLIFNNPRVAVAQSLFLRNFDRPIVHVNLAVPLLNPLTRWGMNKFGSKLSEDSDKLKAEMATAVYERIKQRESFQEDSTDTTDFIDLFLDFAAEMAIGDKKEFKMSEAQVSKNLTVEEVVAQAVIFLLAGFDTTANALGFTSWMLASHPEVLKRCQEEIDENCCEESISYEDLSNLTYIEAVCKETLRFYPLGAFANSRMCMKETEVCGLTIEKGTNVQVDTYGLHFDAAIWGDDVMEFKPERWLESDRRVPPHAYIPFGAGPRICIGMRLAMMEEKLALAHILRKFDIVKENTQADLVLQGSLTLTPVEVPVKIVARKIFFGRDSVLSEEKMITIIIIIVSALSAIYTFYLRSSTYWLRRGVVAVPPKSMIFGSSADLLQKDYPRVLKYRDWGTEYGKTYGIKEGVHNTLITSDLEMVHEIFVKQFDYFHSRKRVLVGPDLETDESVNLFQSRGRRWKRLRALSAPTFSVSSLKKIRPVVEDSVMNMVRIMEERHANGGSFNIHQFYCEYTMDTIGRLVMGQKGSLIFNNPRVAVAQSLFLRDFSSPMVLANFAFPPLNPLSRWAMNKFGSKLTKDNDNLKAEMTAAVYARIEQRESSPEESNETYDFIDLFLDFAADMAVKEKDEFKLSESQVTKALTVDEVVAQAVVFLLAGFDTTANALGYTSWMLASHPEVLKRCQEEIDEFCCDESISYEDVVNLTYTEAVCKETLRFYPLGAFANSRMCMKETDVCGLTIEKGTNIQVDTFGLHFDTSIWGDDAAEFKPERWLDADRRVPPHAYIPFGAGPRICIGMRLAMMEEKLALAHILRKFDIVKEHTVTDLVLQGSITVTPVEVPVKIVARQ
;
A
#
# COMPACT_ATOMS: atom_id res chain seq x y z
N MET A 1 -26.05 -27.61 19.97
CA MET A 1 -25.17 -26.44 20.21
C MET A 1 -23.88 -26.79 20.95
N ILE A 2 -23.96 -27.29 22.19
CA ILE A 2 -22.79 -27.54 23.07
C ILE A 2 -21.62 -28.26 22.36
N THR A 3 -21.89 -29.32 21.59
CA THR A 3 -20.87 -30.06 20.82
C THR A 3 -20.12 -29.18 19.81
N LEU A 4 -20.82 -28.26 19.12
CA LEU A 4 -20.22 -27.34 18.15
C LEU A 4 -19.29 -26.34 18.85
N VAL A 5 -19.72 -25.81 19.99
CA VAL A 5 -18.91 -24.91 20.84
C VAL A 5 -17.64 -25.64 21.33
N ILE A 6 -17.74 -26.89 21.77
CA ILE A 6 -16.59 -27.71 22.20
C ILE A 6 -15.61 -27.94 21.04
N VAL A 7 -16.09 -28.25 19.83
CA VAL A 7 -15.23 -28.45 18.65
C VAL A 7 -14.51 -27.16 18.27
N ILE A 8 -15.20 -26.01 18.28
CA ILE A 8 -14.60 -24.70 17.99
C ILE A 8 -13.54 -24.33 19.02
N LEU A 9 -13.84 -24.45 20.32
CA LEU A 9 -12.88 -24.16 21.40
C LEU A 9 -11.65 -25.09 21.34
N SER A 10 -11.86 -26.35 20.98
CA SER A 10 -10.78 -27.34 20.79
C SER A 10 -9.89 -26.98 19.60
N ALA A 11 -10.46 -26.54 18.47
CA ALA A 11 -9.72 -26.06 17.30
C ALA A 11 -8.92 -24.78 17.61
N LEU A 12 -9.53 -23.81 18.30
CA LEU A 12 -8.86 -22.56 18.72
C LEU A 12 -7.71 -22.85 19.69
N SER A 13 -7.89 -23.76 20.64
CA SER A 13 -6.83 -24.20 21.57
C SER A 13 -5.67 -24.89 20.84
N ALA A 14 -5.96 -25.74 19.85
CA ALA A 14 -4.94 -26.38 19.02
C ALA A 14 -4.15 -25.36 18.18
N ILE A 15 -4.83 -24.37 17.59
CA ILE A 15 -4.21 -23.28 16.82
C ILE A 15 -3.31 -22.42 17.73
N TYR A 16 -3.82 -22.00 18.89
CA TYR A 16 -3.05 -21.24 19.87
C TYR A 16 -1.79 -22.00 20.33
N THR A 17 -1.94 -23.29 20.65
CA THR A 17 -0.83 -24.17 21.06
C THR A 17 0.21 -24.34 19.94
N PHE A 18 -0.22 -24.46 18.68
CA PHE A 18 0.69 -24.53 17.53
C PHE A 18 1.54 -23.27 17.39
N TYR A 19 0.91 -22.09 17.42
CA TYR A 19 1.65 -20.83 17.30
C TYR A 19 2.53 -20.55 18.53
N LEU A 20 2.08 -20.86 19.73
CA LEU A 20 2.91 -20.77 20.95
C LEU A 20 4.14 -21.69 20.86
N ARG A 21 3.97 -22.95 20.41
CA ARG A 21 5.09 -23.88 20.21
C ARG A 21 6.03 -23.46 19.06
N SER A 22 5.49 -22.75 18.06
CA SER A 22 6.27 -22.13 16.99
C SER A 22 7.07 -20.94 17.49
N SER A 23 6.48 -20.03 18.27
CA SER A 23 7.13 -18.82 18.75
C SER A 23 8.38 -19.12 19.59
N VAL A 24 8.35 -20.21 20.39
CA VAL A 24 9.49 -20.65 21.22
C VAL A 24 10.48 -21.61 20.53
N TYR A 25 10.42 -21.75 19.20
CA TYR A 25 11.23 -22.69 18.42
C TYR A 25 12.75 -22.57 18.65
N TRP A 26 13.27 -21.34 18.76
CA TRP A 26 14.71 -21.08 18.82
C TRP A 26 15.29 -21.29 20.22
N TRP A 27 14.63 -20.80 21.28
CA TRP A 27 15.03 -21.08 22.66
C TRP A 27 15.02 -22.58 22.97
N ARG A 28 14.06 -23.34 22.41
CA ARG A 28 14.04 -24.81 22.48
C ARG A 28 15.25 -25.52 21.83
N ARG A 29 16.08 -24.80 21.07
CA ARG A 29 17.30 -25.29 20.41
C ARG A 29 18.57 -24.59 20.92
N GLY A 30 18.48 -23.85 22.03
CA GLY A 30 19.61 -23.12 22.60
C GLY A 30 20.09 -21.91 21.76
N VAL A 31 19.33 -21.51 20.74
CA VAL A 31 19.67 -20.35 19.89
C VAL A 31 19.06 -19.10 20.50
N VAL A 32 19.88 -18.07 20.71
CA VAL A 32 19.43 -16.73 21.13
C VAL A 32 18.44 -16.20 20.09
N ALA A 33 17.30 -15.69 20.54
CA ALA A 33 16.20 -15.33 19.64
C ALA A 33 15.58 -13.99 20.00
N VAL A 34 15.22 -13.23 18.97
CA VAL A 34 14.48 -11.97 19.12
C VAL A 34 13.08 -12.27 19.65
N PRO A 35 12.64 -11.67 20.77
CA PRO A 35 11.29 -11.83 21.29
C PRO A 35 10.23 -11.47 20.24
N PRO A 36 9.29 -12.37 19.92
CA PRO A 36 8.29 -12.12 18.89
C PRO A 36 7.23 -11.14 19.40
N ARG A 37 7.04 -10.00 18.70
CA ARG A 37 5.97 -9.03 18.99
C ARG A 37 4.56 -9.63 18.90
N SER A 38 4.40 -10.70 18.13
CA SER A 38 3.16 -11.47 18.03
C SER A 38 3.48 -12.96 18.00
N ILE A 39 2.72 -13.76 18.75
CA ILE A 39 2.78 -15.23 18.74
C ILE A 39 2.49 -15.79 17.33
N VAL A 40 1.70 -15.07 16.52
CA VAL A 40 1.28 -15.49 15.16
C VAL A 40 2.19 -14.93 14.07
N PHE A 41 2.60 -13.66 14.16
CA PHE A 41 3.37 -13.00 13.09
C PHE A 41 4.89 -12.91 13.34
N GLY A 42 5.32 -13.11 14.59
CA GLY A 42 6.72 -13.03 14.99
C GLY A 42 7.36 -11.67 14.73
N SER A 43 8.66 -11.71 14.43
CA SER A 43 9.53 -10.60 14.02
C SER A 43 9.21 -10.03 12.63
N SER A 44 8.24 -10.59 11.88
CA SER A 44 7.86 -10.01 10.56
C SER A 44 7.32 -8.58 10.69
N GLN A 45 6.67 -8.25 11.82
CA GLN A 45 6.18 -6.90 12.12
C GLN A 45 7.29 -5.87 12.36
N ASP A 46 8.54 -6.32 12.54
CA ASP A 46 9.73 -5.48 12.62
C ASP A 46 10.47 -5.38 11.27
N LEU A 47 10.48 -6.47 10.49
CA LEU A 47 11.20 -6.53 9.22
C LEU A 47 10.41 -6.02 8.01
N LEU A 48 9.09 -6.04 8.03
CA LEU A 48 8.32 -5.60 6.87
C LEU A 48 8.08 -4.08 6.86
N GLN A 49 8.38 -3.40 7.99
CA GLN A 49 8.31 -1.96 8.17
C GLN A 49 8.96 -1.21 7.00
N LYS A 50 8.22 -0.29 6.40
CA LYS A 50 8.70 0.49 5.27
C LYS A 50 9.73 1.54 5.66
N ASP A 51 9.54 2.16 6.82
CA ASP A 51 10.25 3.37 7.22
C ASP A 51 11.59 3.07 7.93
N TYR A 52 11.93 1.77 8.08
CA TYR A 52 13.24 1.32 8.55
C TYR A 52 13.75 0.13 7.71
N PRO A 53 14.77 0.32 6.85
CA PRO A 53 15.28 -0.75 5.98
C PRO A 53 15.68 -2.01 6.75
N ARG A 54 15.23 -3.18 6.28
CA ARG A 54 15.49 -4.51 6.88
C ARG A 54 16.93 -4.73 7.29
N VAL A 55 17.87 -4.27 6.46
CA VAL A 55 19.29 -4.49 6.68
C VAL A 55 19.81 -3.73 7.91
N LEU A 56 19.25 -2.56 8.22
CA LEU A 56 19.54 -1.84 9.45
C LEU A 56 18.91 -2.53 10.66
N LYS A 57 17.71 -3.12 10.50
CA LYS A 57 17.08 -3.91 11.56
C LYS A 57 17.88 -5.16 11.92
N TYR A 58 18.47 -5.83 10.92
CA TYR A 58 19.38 -6.95 11.16
C TYR A 58 20.66 -6.52 11.91
N ARG A 59 21.26 -5.38 11.53
CA ARG A 59 22.40 -4.76 12.22
C ARG A 59 22.09 -4.48 13.69
N ASP A 60 20.95 -3.89 13.98
CA ASP A 60 20.59 -3.49 15.35
C ASP A 60 20.36 -4.72 16.23
N TRP A 61 19.65 -5.72 15.72
CA TRP A 61 19.53 -7.00 16.42
C TRP A 61 20.85 -7.77 16.50
N GLY A 62 21.77 -7.61 15.55
CA GLY A 62 23.13 -8.16 15.65
C GLY A 62 23.94 -7.54 16.80
N ARG A 63 23.71 -6.25 17.10
CA ARG A 63 24.27 -5.57 18.27
C ARG A 63 23.63 -5.98 19.59
N GLU A 64 22.33 -6.28 19.58
CA GLU A 64 21.54 -6.62 20.77
C GLU A 64 21.61 -8.12 21.15
N TYR A 65 21.57 -9.01 20.17
CA TYR A 65 21.50 -10.47 20.33
C TYR A 65 22.78 -11.22 19.90
N GLY A 66 23.78 -10.50 19.39
CA GLY A 66 25.08 -11.04 18.97
C GLY A 66 25.14 -11.47 17.49
N LYS A 67 26.29 -12.01 17.06
CA LYS A 67 26.58 -12.30 15.63
C LYS A 67 25.67 -13.34 14.98
N THR A 68 24.99 -14.19 15.75
CA THR A 68 24.08 -15.22 15.21
C THR A 68 22.86 -15.37 16.11
N TYR A 69 21.66 -15.15 15.57
CA TYR A 69 20.41 -15.19 16.32
C TYR A 69 19.23 -15.68 15.46
N GLY A 70 18.22 -16.23 16.12
CA GLY A 70 16.99 -16.72 15.51
C GLY A 70 15.88 -15.67 15.48
N ILE A 71 15.17 -15.59 14.37
CA ILE A 71 13.93 -14.80 14.24
C ILE A 71 12.78 -15.65 13.68
N LYS A 72 11.55 -15.14 13.83
CA LYS A 72 10.33 -15.79 13.33
C LYS A 72 9.58 -14.87 12.37
N GLU A 73 9.25 -15.37 11.20
CA GLU A 73 8.47 -14.63 10.21
C GLU A 73 7.20 -15.42 9.90
N GLY A 74 6.17 -15.20 10.72
CA GLY A 74 5.04 -16.12 10.83
C GLY A 74 5.52 -17.51 11.28
N VAL A 75 5.23 -18.55 10.50
CA VAL A 75 5.74 -19.91 10.78
C VAL A 75 7.17 -20.15 10.30
N HIS A 76 7.72 -19.27 9.46
CA HIS A 76 9.06 -19.46 8.91
C HIS A 76 10.15 -19.17 9.93
N ASN A 77 11.08 -20.13 10.05
CA ASN A 77 12.32 -19.97 10.80
C ASN A 77 13.34 -19.24 9.92
N THR A 78 13.92 -18.16 10.42
CA THR A 78 15.07 -17.52 9.78
C THR A 78 16.20 -17.38 10.80
N LEU A 79 17.36 -17.95 10.50
CA LEU A 79 18.60 -17.69 11.22
C LEU A 79 19.23 -16.44 10.60
N VAL A 80 19.58 -15.45 11.41
CA VAL A 80 20.33 -14.28 10.96
C VAL A 80 21.77 -14.42 11.47
N THR A 81 22.74 -14.16 10.61
CA THR A 81 24.16 -14.23 11.00
C THR A 81 25.02 -13.17 10.32
N SER A 82 25.96 -12.60 11.07
CA SER A 82 27.09 -11.82 10.58
C SER A 82 28.42 -12.56 10.78
N ASP A 83 28.40 -13.85 11.09
CA ASP A 83 29.60 -14.66 11.31
C ASP A 83 30.22 -15.10 9.98
N LEU A 84 31.50 -14.76 9.77
CA LEU A 84 32.19 -15.00 8.50
C LEU A 84 32.36 -16.50 8.19
N GLU A 85 32.57 -17.35 9.20
CA GLU A 85 32.70 -18.80 8.99
C GLU A 85 31.35 -19.40 8.57
N MET A 86 30.28 -19.03 9.28
CA MET A 86 28.92 -19.46 8.95
C MET A 86 28.49 -18.97 7.56
N VAL A 87 28.82 -17.74 7.17
CA VAL A 87 28.59 -17.22 5.80
C VAL A 87 29.32 -18.06 4.77
N HIS A 88 30.62 -18.34 4.98
CA HIS A 88 31.42 -19.13 4.04
C HIS A 88 30.93 -20.58 3.91
N GLU A 89 30.60 -21.22 5.03
CA GLU A 89 30.07 -22.59 5.07
C GLU A 89 28.76 -22.69 4.27
N ILE A 90 27.84 -21.75 4.45
CA ILE A 90 26.50 -21.77 3.84
C ILE A 90 26.51 -21.31 2.37
N PHE A 91 27.31 -20.30 2.02
CA PHE A 91 27.29 -19.70 0.68
C PHE A 91 28.22 -20.40 -0.31
N VAL A 92 29.24 -21.13 0.18
CA VAL A 92 30.26 -21.77 -0.64
C VAL A 92 30.33 -23.27 -0.37
N LYS A 93 30.77 -23.71 0.83
CA LYS A 93 31.06 -25.14 1.07
C LYS A 93 29.82 -26.04 0.93
N GLN A 94 28.71 -25.64 1.55
CA GLN A 94 27.44 -26.36 1.54
C GLN A 94 26.42 -25.73 0.58
N PHE A 95 26.87 -25.05 -0.49
CA PHE A 95 25.97 -24.40 -1.44
C PHE A 95 24.89 -25.36 -1.99
N ASP A 96 25.21 -26.64 -2.20
CA ASP A 96 24.25 -27.66 -2.63
C ASP A 96 23.08 -27.91 -1.66
N TYR A 97 23.26 -27.64 -0.36
CA TYR A 97 22.18 -27.70 0.63
C TYR A 97 21.46 -26.36 0.81
N PHE A 98 22.05 -25.25 0.35
CA PHE A 98 21.54 -23.89 0.56
C PHE A 98 21.21 -23.13 -0.74
N HIS A 99 21.21 -23.82 -1.89
CA HIS A 99 21.22 -23.22 -3.24
C HIS A 99 20.02 -22.33 -3.63
N SER A 100 19.00 -22.24 -2.80
CA SER A 100 17.78 -21.46 -3.04
C SER A 100 17.81 -20.19 -2.21
N ARG A 101 17.41 -19.04 -2.77
CA ARG A 101 17.09 -17.85 -1.95
C ARG A 101 15.85 -18.11 -1.09
N LYS A 102 15.67 -17.37 -0.01
CA LYS A 102 14.43 -17.32 0.79
C LYS A 102 13.22 -17.08 -0.14
N ARG A 103 12.08 -17.74 0.10
CA ARG A 103 10.87 -17.57 -0.74
C ARG A 103 10.36 -16.13 -0.62
N VAL A 104 10.14 -15.47 -1.76
CA VAL A 104 9.40 -14.21 -1.79
C VAL A 104 7.93 -14.54 -1.54
N VAL A 105 7.35 -13.93 -0.51
CA VAL A 105 5.94 -14.13 -0.15
C VAL A 105 5.06 -13.59 -1.27
N LEU A 106 4.14 -14.41 -1.78
CA LEU A 106 3.32 -14.13 -2.97
C LEU A 106 4.15 -13.95 -4.27
N GLY A 107 5.34 -14.55 -4.34
CA GLY A 107 6.12 -14.67 -5.57
C GLY A 107 5.67 -15.84 -6.48
N PRO A 108 6.41 -16.10 -7.58
CA PRO A 108 6.14 -17.21 -8.47
C PRO A 108 6.19 -18.58 -7.76
N ASP A 109 5.42 -19.55 -8.29
CA ASP A 109 5.52 -20.97 -7.98
C ASP A 109 6.68 -21.47 -8.83
N LEU A 110 7.84 -21.57 -8.18
CA LEU A 110 9.13 -21.80 -8.84
C LEU A 110 9.23 -23.18 -9.49
N GLU A 111 8.27 -24.07 -9.21
CA GLU A 111 8.17 -25.42 -9.76
C GLU A 111 7.14 -25.50 -10.90
N LYS A 112 6.13 -24.61 -10.96
CA LYS A 112 5.03 -24.65 -11.94
C LYS A 112 4.97 -23.49 -12.94
N ASP A 113 5.42 -22.29 -12.57
CA ASP A 113 5.31 -21.12 -13.45
C ASP A 113 6.32 -21.18 -14.60
N GLU A 114 5.90 -20.82 -15.81
CA GLU A 114 6.75 -20.83 -17.00
C GLU A 114 7.66 -19.58 -17.11
N SER A 115 7.22 -18.43 -16.56
CA SER A 115 7.91 -17.14 -16.64
C SER A 115 8.81 -16.79 -15.42
N VAL A 116 9.52 -17.77 -14.86
CA VAL A 116 10.40 -17.55 -13.69
C VAL A 116 11.77 -17.00 -14.11
N ASN A 117 12.13 -15.84 -13.57
CA ASN A 117 13.42 -15.18 -13.83
C ASN A 117 14.61 -15.80 -13.07
N LEU A 118 15.82 -15.42 -13.48
CA LEU A 118 17.11 -15.84 -12.91
C LEU A 118 17.24 -15.53 -11.41
N PHE A 119 16.63 -14.45 -10.92
CA PHE A 119 16.78 -14.07 -9.51
C PHE A 119 16.03 -15.04 -8.58
N GLU A 120 14.82 -15.45 -8.97
CA GLU A 120 13.91 -16.25 -8.14
C GLU A 120 14.04 -17.77 -8.35
N SER A 121 14.47 -18.18 -9.56
CA SER A 121 14.67 -19.60 -9.92
C SER A 121 15.58 -20.38 -8.96
N ARG A 122 15.42 -21.71 -8.95
CA ARG A 122 16.09 -22.65 -8.02
C ARG A 122 16.70 -23.85 -8.75
N GLY A 123 17.65 -24.52 -8.07
CA GLY A 123 18.29 -25.76 -8.54
C GLY A 123 18.74 -25.71 -10.00
N GLY A 124 18.38 -26.73 -10.77
CA GLY A 124 18.76 -26.86 -12.20
C GLY A 124 18.26 -25.71 -13.08
N ARG A 125 17.04 -25.18 -12.82
CA ARG A 125 16.49 -24.05 -13.59
C ARG A 125 17.31 -22.78 -13.38
N TRP A 126 17.74 -22.52 -12.15
CA TRP A 126 18.66 -21.43 -11.86
C TRP A 126 20.02 -21.61 -12.55
N LYS A 127 20.61 -22.80 -12.46
CA LYS A 127 21.88 -23.12 -13.14
C LYS A 127 21.77 -22.87 -14.65
N ARG A 128 20.67 -23.33 -15.29
CA ARG A 128 20.35 -23.06 -16.71
C ARG A 128 20.33 -21.56 -17.01
N LEU A 129 19.44 -20.81 -16.36
CA LEU A 129 19.27 -19.38 -16.65
C LEU A 129 20.57 -18.60 -16.38
N ARG A 130 21.35 -19.00 -15.36
CA ARG A 130 22.63 -18.35 -15.05
C ARG A 130 23.65 -18.57 -16.16
N THR A 131 23.75 -19.78 -16.71
CA THR A 131 24.65 -20.09 -17.81
C THR A 131 24.25 -19.34 -19.09
N LEU A 132 22.96 -19.31 -19.42
CA LEU A 132 22.46 -18.67 -20.64
C LEU A 132 22.55 -17.13 -20.60
N SER A 133 22.34 -16.49 -19.45
CA SER A 133 22.41 -15.03 -19.36
C SER A 133 23.81 -14.45 -19.11
N ALA A 134 24.80 -15.26 -18.72
CA ALA A 134 26.14 -14.75 -18.37
C ALA A 134 26.93 -14.12 -19.54
N PRO A 135 26.88 -14.64 -20.79
CA PRO A 135 27.60 -14.06 -21.93
C PRO A 135 27.24 -12.59 -22.21
N SER A 136 25.98 -12.18 -22.03
CA SER A 136 25.53 -10.80 -22.24
C SER A 136 26.17 -9.77 -21.30
N PHE A 137 26.80 -10.21 -20.20
CA PHE A 137 27.55 -9.37 -19.25
C PHE A 137 29.07 -9.59 -19.34
N SER A 138 29.55 -10.17 -20.46
CA SER A 138 30.97 -10.30 -20.78
C SER A 138 31.59 -8.96 -21.17
N ALA A 139 32.91 -8.83 -21.01
CA ALA A 139 33.62 -7.57 -21.33
C ALA A 139 33.46 -7.16 -22.82
N SER A 140 33.39 -8.13 -23.74
CA SER A 140 33.13 -7.87 -25.16
C SER A 140 31.71 -7.34 -25.42
N SER A 141 30.69 -7.85 -24.71
CA SER A 141 29.33 -7.30 -24.78
C SER A 141 29.26 -5.88 -24.19
N LEU A 142 29.94 -5.63 -23.06
CA LEU A 142 29.97 -4.31 -22.43
C LEU A 142 30.64 -3.24 -23.33
N LYS A 143 31.68 -3.60 -24.09
CA LYS A 143 32.30 -2.71 -25.09
C LYS A 143 31.33 -2.28 -26.19
N LYS A 144 30.46 -3.18 -26.68
CA LYS A 144 29.47 -2.87 -27.74
C LYS A 144 28.41 -1.88 -27.27
N ILE A 145 27.93 -2.02 -26.03
CA ILE A 145 26.86 -1.19 -25.48
C ILE A 145 27.32 0.14 -24.87
N ARG A 146 28.63 0.29 -24.56
CA ARG A 146 29.22 1.50 -23.96
C ARG A 146 28.74 2.82 -24.59
N PRO A 147 28.65 2.99 -25.93
CA PRO A 147 28.20 4.25 -26.52
C PRO A 147 26.77 4.65 -26.15
N VAL A 148 25.87 3.68 -25.92
CA VAL A 148 24.48 3.91 -25.51
C VAL A 148 24.41 4.39 -24.05
N VAL A 149 25.29 3.85 -23.20
CA VAL A 149 25.46 4.31 -21.81
C VAL A 149 26.04 5.73 -21.80
N GLU A 150 27.09 5.98 -22.60
CA GLU A 150 27.75 7.29 -22.69
C GLU A 150 26.79 8.39 -23.18
N ASP A 151 26.00 8.14 -24.23
CA ASP A 151 24.98 9.09 -24.70
C ASP A 151 23.94 9.39 -23.61
N SER A 152 23.52 8.39 -22.83
CA SER A 152 22.58 8.58 -21.72
C SER A 152 23.21 9.44 -20.60
N VAL A 153 24.51 9.27 -20.31
CA VAL A 153 25.26 10.15 -19.38
C VAL A 153 25.35 11.58 -19.92
N LEU A 154 25.72 11.76 -21.18
CA LEU A 154 25.89 13.09 -21.79
C LEU A 154 24.58 13.88 -21.82
N ASN A 155 23.44 13.22 -22.09
CA ASN A 155 22.12 13.82 -22.00
C ASN A 155 21.77 14.22 -20.54
N MET A 156 22.05 13.36 -19.55
CA MET A 156 21.89 13.70 -18.12
C MET A 156 22.74 14.93 -17.74
N VAL A 157 24.03 14.93 -18.09
CA VAL A 157 24.99 16.00 -17.78
C VAL A 157 24.60 17.32 -18.41
N LYS A 158 24.14 17.31 -19.67
CA LYS A 158 23.60 18.50 -20.34
C LYS A 158 22.40 19.08 -19.59
N ILE A 159 21.45 18.25 -19.17
CA ILE A 159 20.26 18.70 -18.44
C ILE A 159 20.64 19.20 -17.02
N MET A 160 21.64 18.59 -16.36
CA MET A 160 22.22 19.13 -15.13
C MET A 160 22.82 20.53 -15.35
N GLU A 161 23.59 20.71 -16.42
CA GLU A 161 24.21 21.98 -16.79
C GLU A 161 23.17 23.09 -17.00
N GLU A 162 22.16 22.81 -17.84
CA GLU A 162 21.07 23.74 -18.17
C GLU A 162 20.16 24.07 -16.97
N ARG A 163 19.91 23.10 -16.08
CA ARG A 163 18.95 23.24 -14.97
C ARG A 163 19.57 23.67 -13.63
N HIS A 164 20.82 23.32 -13.34
CA HIS A 164 21.38 23.44 -11.99
C HIS A 164 22.80 24.04 -11.88
N LEU A 165 23.53 24.29 -12.98
CA LEU A 165 24.89 24.84 -12.88
C LEU A 165 24.93 26.17 -12.11
N GLY A 166 25.62 26.18 -10.96
CA GLY A 166 25.77 27.36 -10.10
C GLY A 166 24.51 27.78 -9.33
N ARG A 167 23.40 27.05 -9.45
CA ARG A 167 22.09 27.37 -8.83
C ARG A 167 21.98 26.78 -7.42
N SER A 168 20.77 26.55 -6.92
CA SER A 168 20.53 25.92 -5.61
C SER A 168 20.91 24.45 -5.60
N THR A 169 20.97 23.85 -4.41
CA THR A 169 20.99 22.39 -4.25
C THR A 169 19.84 21.71 -4.98
N PHE A 170 20.08 20.49 -5.43
CA PHE A 170 19.10 19.61 -6.05
C PHE A 170 19.38 18.15 -5.68
N ASN A 171 18.39 17.29 -5.84
CA ASN A 171 18.55 15.85 -5.61
C ASN A 171 19.21 15.19 -6.82
N ILE A 172 20.52 14.94 -6.75
CA ILE A 172 21.26 14.30 -7.85
C ILE A 172 20.86 12.83 -8.06
N HIS A 173 20.37 12.15 -7.01
CA HIS A 173 19.85 10.78 -7.11
C HIS A 173 18.65 10.67 -8.05
N GLN A 174 17.81 11.71 -8.16
CA GLN A 174 16.73 11.72 -9.15
C GLN A 174 17.28 11.69 -10.58
N PHE A 175 18.34 12.45 -10.87
CA PHE A 175 18.99 12.43 -12.19
C PHE A 175 19.60 11.06 -12.48
N TYR A 176 20.19 10.41 -11.47
CA TYR A 176 20.71 9.05 -11.64
C TYR A 176 19.61 8.02 -11.92
N CYS A 177 18.43 8.14 -11.30
CA CYS A 177 17.29 7.30 -11.68
C CYS A 177 16.86 7.54 -13.14
N GLU A 178 16.72 8.79 -13.58
CA GLU A 178 16.38 9.08 -14.98
C GLU A 178 17.42 8.51 -15.95
N TYR A 179 18.71 8.67 -15.63
CA TYR A 179 19.83 8.13 -16.40
C TYR A 179 19.85 6.60 -16.47
N THR A 180 19.78 5.89 -15.34
CA THR A 180 19.88 4.41 -15.36
C THR A 180 18.66 3.79 -16.00
N MET A 181 17.47 4.42 -15.92
CA MET A 181 16.30 3.98 -16.69
C MET A 181 16.44 4.25 -18.19
N ASP A 182 16.98 5.40 -18.58
CA ASP A 182 17.23 5.68 -20.00
C ASP A 182 18.23 4.67 -20.57
N THR A 183 19.35 4.47 -19.88
CA THR A 183 20.36 3.46 -20.20
C THR A 183 19.74 2.08 -20.31
N ILE A 184 19.15 1.53 -19.23
CA ILE A 184 18.66 0.15 -19.24
C ILE A 184 17.41 -0.03 -20.12
N GLY A 185 16.63 1.03 -20.37
CA GLY A 185 15.51 1.03 -21.32
C GLY A 185 15.98 0.96 -22.78
N ARG A 186 17.02 1.71 -23.15
CA ARG A 186 17.68 1.60 -24.46
C ARG A 186 18.31 0.22 -24.65
N LEU A 187 18.99 -0.29 -23.61
CA LEU A 187 19.66 -1.59 -23.67
C LEU A 187 18.68 -2.76 -23.69
N VAL A 188 17.61 -2.76 -22.90
CA VAL A 188 16.74 -3.95 -22.72
C VAL A 188 15.47 -3.90 -23.56
N MET A 189 15.07 -2.73 -24.08
CA MET A 189 13.85 -2.58 -24.88
C MET A 189 14.08 -1.95 -26.27
N GLY A 190 15.34 -1.70 -26.67
CA GLY A 190 15.65 -1.05 -27.94
C GLY A 190 15.09 0.38 -28.06
N GLN A 191 14.90 1.07 -26.94
CA GLN A 191 14.32 2.41 -26.90
C GLN A 191 15.13 3.38 -27.78
N LYS A 192 14.48 4.01 -28.76
CA LYS A 192 15.13 4.97 -29.66
C LYS A 192 15.27 6.34 -28.99
N GLY A 193 16.51 6.76 -28.76
CA GLY A 193 16.84 8.08 -28.19
C GLY A 193 16.60 8.21 -26.69
N SER A 194 16.94 9.39 -26.15
CA SER A 194 16.82 9.68 -24.72
C SER A 194 15.40 10.06 -24.31
N LEU A 195 14.93 9.45 -23.23
CA LEU A 195 13.71 9.82 -22.52
C LEU A 195 14.01 10.34 -21.09
N ILE A 196 15.21 10.85 -20.80
CA ILE A 196 15.54 11.43 -19.49
C ILE A 196 14.54 12.57 -19.13
N PHE A 197 13.89 12.46 -17.97
CA PHE A 197 12.73 13.24 -17.49
C PHE A 197 11.42 13.10 -18.29
N ASN A 198 11.39 12.26 -19.32
CA ASN A 198 10.21 11.94 -20.13
C ASN A 198 9.81 10.45 -20.06
N ASN A 199 10.55 9.62 -19.31
CA ASN A 199 10.38 8.16 -19.30
C ASN A 199 9.41 7.73 -18.19
N PRO A 200 8.17 7.29 -18.51
CA PRO A 200 7.23 6.83 -17.50
C PRO A 200 7.75 5.59 -16.74
N ARG A 201 8.74 4.88 -17.28
CA ARG A 201 9.32 3.68 -16.65
C ARG A 201 10.16 3.97 -15.42
N VAL A 202 10.68 5.18 -15.20
CA VAL A 202 11.38 5.54 -13.94
C VAL A 202 10.42 5.38 -12.78
N ALA A 203 9.24 6.01 -12.90
CA ALA A 203 8.14 5.85 -11.98
C ALA A 203 7.65 4.38 -11.91
N VAL A 204 7.68 3.63 -13.02
CA VAL A 204 7.30 2.20 -13.05
C VAL A 204 8.43 1.23 -12.60
N ALA A 205 9.65 1.70 -12.32
CA ALA A 205 10.74 0.89 -11.76
C ALA A 205 11.05 1.20 -10.30
N GLN A 206 11.28 2.47 -9.92
CA GLN A 206 11.54 2.87 -8.52
C GLN A 206 10.51 2.26 -7.58
N SER A 207 9.23 2.35 -7.96
CA SER A 207 8.17 1.78 -7.14
C SER A 207 7.93 0.27 -7.19
N LEU A 208 8.85 -0.52 -7.75
CA LEU A 208 8.94 -1.95 -7.45
C LEU A 208 9.89 -2.22 -6.26
N PHE A 209 10.83 -1.31 -5.96
CA PHE A 209 11.91 -1.52 -4.98
C PHE A 209 11.60 -1.11 -3.54
N LEU A 210 11.07 0.10 -3.28
CA LEU A 210 10.60 0.55 -1.95
C LEU A 210 9.21 -0.05 -1.56
N ARG A 211 8.92 -1.27 -2.04
CA ARG A 211 7.60 -1.94 -1.94
C ARG A 211 7.27 -2.21 -0.49
N ASN A 212 6.14 -1.67 -0.06
CA ASN A 212 5.68 -1.88 1.28
C ASN A 212 5.18 -3.32 1.37
N PHE A 213 6.00 -4.15 2.01
CA PHE A 213 5.68 -5.52 2.34
C PHE A 213 4.96 -5.59 3.70
N ASP A 214 4.89 -4.50 4.47
CA ASP A 214 4.03 -4.36 5.65
C ASP A 214 2.56 -4.36 5.19
N ARG A 215 2.09 -5.58 4.99
CA ARG A 215 0.83 -5.90 4.34
C ARG A 215 0.22 -7.04 5.15
N PRO A 216 -1.00 -6.91 5.68
CA PRO A 216 -1.68 -8.04 6.34
C PRO A 216 -1.79 -9.34 5.50
N ILE A 217 -1.53 -9.35 4.18
CA ILE A 217 -1.52 -10.51 3.27
C ILE A 217 -0.16 -11.17 3.27
N VAL A 218 0.90 -10.37 3.41
CA VAL A 218 2.26 -10.88 3.56
C VAL A 218 2.37 -11.47 4.97
N HIS A 219 1.87 -10.78 6.01
CA HIS A 219 1.81 -11.33 7.37
C HIS A 219 0.92 -12.59 7.47
N VAL A 220 -0.30 -12.58 6.90
CA VAL A 220 -1.17 -13.78 6.90
C VAL A 220 -0.57 -14.94 6.08
N ASN A 221 0.09 -14.69 4.94
CA ASN A 221 0.74 -15.77 4.18
C ASN A 221 2.08 -16.24 4.77
N LEU A 222 2.73 -15.41 5.61
CA LEU A 222 3.85 -15.84 6.44
C LEU A 222 3.36 -16.71 7.61
N ALA A 223 2.21 -16.38 8.20
CA ALA A 223 1.61 -17.15 9.30
C ALA A 223 0.92 -18.44 8.82
N VAL A 224 0.27 -18.42 7.66
CA VAL A 224 -0.45 -19.57 7.08
C VAL A 224 -0.03 -19.77 5.61
N PRO A 225 1.13 -20.39 5.33
CA PRO A 225 1.65 -20.49 3.96
C PRO A 225 0.80 -21.32 3.00
N LEU A 226 -0.10 -22.16 3.51
CA LEU A 226 -1.12 -22.90 2.75
C LEU A 226 -2.08 -21.97 1.99
N LEU A 227 -2.24 -20.72 2.42
CA LEU A 227 -3.05 -19.71 1.73
C LEU A 227 -2.33 -19.05 0.55
N ASN A 228 -1.03 -19.31 0.32
CA ASN A 228 -0.29 -18.65 -0.77
C ASN A 228 -0.89 -18.93 -2.16
N PRO A 229 -1.22 -20.18 -2.55
CA PRO A 229 -1.82 -20.43 -3.87
C PRO A 229 -3.18 -19.76 -4.04
N LEU A 230 -4.02 -19.77 -3.00
CA LEU A 230 -5.35 -19.14 -3.02
C LEU A 230 -5.27 -17.62 -3.08
N THR A 231 -4.45 -17.00 -2.23
CA THR A 231 -4.29 -15.54 -2.20
C THR A 231 -3.54 -15.02 -3.42
N ARG A 232 -2.62 -15.79 -3.99
CA ARG A 232 -1.98 -15.46 -5.27
C ARG A 232 -2.94 -15.65 -6.45
N TRP A 233 -3.74 -16.72 -6.48
CA TRP A 233 -4.80 -16.86 -7.49
C TRP A 233 -5.77 -15.67 -7.43
N GLY A 234 -6.18 -15.25 -6.23
CA GLY A 234 -6.96 -14.02 -6.04
C GLY A 234 -6.24 -12.77 -6.56
N MET A 235 -4.99 -12.55 -6.17
CA MET A 235 -4.18 -11.44 -6.69
C MET A 235 -3.98 -11.43 -8.22
N ASN A 236 -3.89 -12.60 -8.84
CA ASN A 236 -3.66 -12.73 -10.28
C ASN A 236 -4.97 -12.63 -11.07
N LYS A 237 -6.06 -13.19 -10.54
CA LYS A 237 -7.39 -13.10 -11.14
C LYS A 237 -7.96 -11.69 -11.03
N PHE A 238 -7.53 -10.95 -10.01
CA PHE A 238 -8.20 -9.70 -9.66
C PHE A 238 -7.28 -8.45 -9.52
N GLY A 239 -5.96 -8.57 -9.63
CA GLY A 239 -5.07 -7.47 -10.03
C GLY A 239 -5.00 -6.22 -9.13
N SER A 240 -3.88 -6.03 -8.43
CA SER A 240 -3.50 -4.70 -7.88
C SER A 240 -3.00 -3.70 -8.92
N LYS A 241 -3.11 -2.39 -8.67
CA LYS A 241 -2.50 -1.37 -9.57
C LYS A 241 -0.99 -1.54 -9.75
N LEU A 242 -0.29 -2.06 -8.75
CA LEU A 242 1.11 -2.49 -8.89
C LEU A 242 1.27 -3.69 -9.83
N SER A 243 0.36 -4.66 -9.82
CA SER A 243 0.38 -5.73 -10.82
C SER A 243 -0.04 -5.19 -12.18
N GLU A 244 -1.02 -4.28 -12.31
CA GLU A 244 -1.30 -3.58 -13.58
C GLU A 244 -0.06 -2.86 -14.11
N ASP A 245 0.65 -2.07 -13.29
CA ASP A 245 1.90 -1.40 -13.67
C ASP A 245 3.01 -2.42 -14.00
N SER A 246 3.10 -3.54 -13.26
CA SER A 246 4.09 -4.60 -13.50
C SER A 246 3.76 -5.48 -14.70
N ASP A 247 2.49 -5.66 -15.02
CA ASP A 247 1.97 -6.51 -16.09
C ASP A 247 1.88 -5.69 -17.37
N LYS A 248 1.63 -4.37 -17.28
CA LYS A 248 1.93 -3.40 -18.33
C LYS A 248 3.42 -3.35 -18.64
N LEU A 249 4.30 -3.33 -17.64
CA LEU A 249 5.75 -3.40 -17.87
C LEU A 249 6.16 -4.72 -18.55
N LYS A 250 5.58 -5.85 -18.14
CA LYS A 250 5.76 -7.14 -18.82
C LYS A 250 5.16 -7.15 -20.22
N ALA A 251 4.02 -6.51 -20.45
CA ALA A 251 3.36 -6.44 -21.74
C ALA A 251 4.11 -5.53 -22.72
N GLU A 252 4.57 -4.35 -22.28
CA GLU A 252 5.51 -3.51 -23.04
C GLU A 252 6.80 -4.28 -23.37
N MET A 253 7.34 -5.05 -22.41
CA MET A 253 8.50 -5.89 -22.65
C MET A 253 8.21 -7.03 -23.64
N ALA A 254 7.04 -7.67 -23.52
CA ALA A 254 6.61 -8.72 -24.44
C ALA A 254 6.43 -8.16 -25.85
N THR A 255 5.76 -7.01 -26.00
CA THR A 255 5.65 -6.29 -27.27
C THR A 255 7.02 -5.96 -27.84
N ALA A 256 7.94 -5.39 -27.05
CA ALA A 256 9.30 -5.08 -27.51
C ALA A 256 10.07 -6.34 -27.97
N VAL A 257 9.96 -7.44 -27.23
CA VAL A 257 10.57 -8.74 -27.59
C VAL A 257 9.91 -9.35 -28.84
N TYR A 258 8.59 -9.37 -28.94
CA TYR A 258 7.87 -9.88 -30.12
C TYR A 258 8.12 -9.01 -31.37
N GLU A 259 8.18 -7.68 -31.23
CA GLU A 259 8.52 -6.78 -32.34
C GLU A 259 9.96 -7.00 -32.80
N ARG A 260 10.92 -7.20 -31.88
CA ARG A 260 12.32 -7.51 -32.24
C ARG A 260 12.46 -8.87 -32.91
N ILE A 261 11.74 -9.90 -32.42
CA ILE A 261 11.68 -11.22 -33.07
C ILE A 261 11.10 -11.09 -34.48
N LYS A 262 9.96 -10.40 -34.64
CA LYS A 262 9.31 -10.17 -35.94
C LYS A 262 10.19 -9.37 -36.91
N GLN A 263 10.93 -8.37 -36.42
CA GLN A 263 11.89 -7.61 -37.22
C GLN A 263 13.01 -8.53 -37.76
N ARG A 264 13.59 -9.39 -36.90
CA ARG A 264 14.58 -10.41 -37.30
C ARG A 264 14.03 -11.44 -38.29
N GLU A 265 12.74 -11.78 -38.22
CA GLU A 265 12.07 -12.68 -39.18
C GLU A 265 11.77 -12.01 -40.53
N SER A 266 11.48 -10.70 -40.55
CA SER A 266 11.10 -9.97 -41.77
C SER A 266 12.28 -9.43 -42.60
N PHE A 267 13.46 -9.30 -42.01
CA PHE A 267 14.64 -8.74 -42.66
C PHE A 267 15.77 -9.78 -42.76
N GLN A 268 15.95 -10.34 -43.97
CA GLN A 268 17.21 -11.00 -44.34
C GLN A 268 18.25 -9.92 -44.68
N GLU A 269 19.28 -9.84 -43.82
CA GLU A 269 20.52 -9.08 -43.99
C GLU A 269 20.41 -7.53 -44.00
N ASP A 270 21.47 -6.89 -43.52
CA ASP A 270 21.72 -5.44 -43.45
C ASP A 270 20.72 -4.51 -42.71
N SER A 271 20.80 -4.53 -41.37
CA SER A 271 20.69 -3.30 -40.57
C SER A 271 21.83 -3.20 -39.55
N THR A 272 22.80 -2.33 -39.82
CA THR A 272 24.01 -2.13 -38.99
C THR A 272 23.83 -1.24 -37.76
N ASP A 273 22.59 -0.83 -37.45
CA ASP A 273 22.28 0.10 -36.36
C ASP A 273 21.78 -0.60 -35.08
N THR A 274 22.57 -0.45 -34.01
CA THR A 274 22.31 -0.78 -32.59
C THR A 274 22.24 -2.27 -32.19
N THR A 275 23.26 -2.73 -31.44
CA THR A 275 23.23 -3.99 -30.69
C THR A 275 22.62 -3.75 -29.30
N ASP A 276 21.47 -4.35 -29.00
CA ASP A 276 20.85 -4.29 -27.67
C ASP A 276 20.85 -5.63 -26.92
N PHE A 277 20.32 -5.68 -25.69
CA PHE A 277 20.29 -6.90 -24.88
C PHE A 277 19.34 -7.95 -25.45
N ILE A 278 18.23 -7.58 -26.10
CA ILE A 278 17.36 -8.55 -26.74
C ILE A 278 18.14 -9.23 -27.86
N ASP A 279 18.88 -8.46 -28.67
CA ASP A 279 19.76 -9.04 -29.70
C ASP A 279 20.83 -9.96 -29.10
N LEU A 280 21.54 -9.51 -28.05
CA LEU A 280 22.54 -10.35 -27.38
C LEU A 280 21.92 -11.64 -26.80
N PHE A 281 20.73 -11.58 -26.20
CA PHE A 281 20.07 -12.78 -25.68
C PHE A 281 19.58 -13.73 -26.78
N LEU A 282 19.11 -13.20 -27.92
CA LEU A 282 18.68 -14.02 -29.06
C LEU A 282 19.87 -14.66 -29.78
N ASP A 283 20.99 -13.95 -29.93
CA ASP A 283 22.20 -14.45 -30.57
C ASP A 283 22.80 -15.61 -29.75
N PHE A 284 22.98 -15.43 -28.44
CA PHE A 284 23.48 -16.50 -27.56
C PHE A 284 22.48 -17.66 -27.34
N ALA A 285 21.18 -17.43 -27.52
CA ALA A 285 20.18 -18.50 -27.50
C ALA A 285 20.20 -19.36 -28.78
N ALA A 286 20.63 -18.80 -29.92
CA ALA A 286 20.77 -19.54 -31.18
C ALA A 286 22.02 -20.45 -31.20
N GLU A 287 23.11 -20.05 -30.54
CA GLU A 287 24.39 -20.81 -30.53
C GLU A 287 24.36 -22.11 -29.70
N MET A 288 23.34 -22.33 -28.86
CA MET A 288 23.32 -23.44 -27.91
C MET A 288 21.99 -24.23 -27.96
N ALA A 289 21.98 -25.42 -28.57
CA ALA A 289 20.80 -26.32 -28.62
C ALA A 289 21.03 -27.74 -28.03
N ILE A 290 19.94 -28.42 -27.61
CA ILE A 290 19.78 -29.85 -27.19
C ILE A 290 20.04 -30.23 -25.71
N GLY A 291 19.07 -30.92 -25.07
CA GLY A 291 19.26 -31.74 -23.85
C GLY A 291 17.99 -31.95 -23.00
N ASP A 292 17.61 -33.20 -22.70
CA ASP A 292 16.30 -33.56 -22.11
C ASP A 292 16.30 -33.87 -20.59
N LYS A 293 15.11 -33.90 -19.96
CA LYS A 293 14.91 -33.89 -18.49
C LYS A 293 15.24 -35.22 -17.77
N LYS A 294 16.02 -35.14 -16.68
CA LYS A 294 16.08 -36.11 -15.55
C LYS A 294 16.26 -35.40 -14.19
N GLU A 295 16.06 -36.11 -13.09
CA GLU A 295 16.05 -35.59 -11.71
C GLU A 295 17.37 -34.95 -11.24
N PHE A 296 17.27 -34.08 -10.24
CA PHE A 296 18.27 -33.05 -9.95
C PHE A 296 19.42 -33.47 -9.01
N LYS A 297 20.66 -33.40 -9.53
CA LYS A 297 21.91 -33.23 -8.76
C LYS A 297 22.71 -32.06 -9.35
N MET A 298 23.29 -31.21 -8.50
CA MET A 298 23.96 -29.96 -8.95
C MET A 298 25.20 -30.20 -9.82
N SER A 299 25.99 -31.23 -9.50
CA SER A 299 27.26 -31.58 -10.15
C SER A 299 27.10 -32.04 -11.61
N GLU A 300 26.01 -32.75 -11.92
CA GLU A 300 25.90 -33.58 -13.14
C GLU A 300 24.79 -33.13 -14.12
N ALA A 301 23.99 -32.12 -13.77
CA ALA A 301 22.88 -31.67 -14.61
C ALA A 301 23.34 -31.09 -15.96
N GLN A 302 23.03 -31.79 -17.06
CA GLN A 302 23.04 -31.20 -18.40
C GLN A 302 21.87 -30.22 -18.56
N VAL A 303 22.14 -29.09 -19.22
CA VAL A 303 21.21 -27.98 -19.37
C VAL A 303 20.44 -28.12 -20.67
N SER A 304 19.10 -28.17 -20.60
CA SER A 304 18.22 -27.92 -21.74
C SER A 304 18.47 -26.49 -22.26
N LYS A 305 18.85 -26.33 -23.53
CA LYS A 305 19.55 -25.11 -23.97
C LYS A 305 18.66 -24.00 -24.56
N ASN A 306 17.39 -24.27 -24.87
CA ASN A 306 16.47 -23.27 -25.43
C ASN A 306 15.80 -22.44 -24.31
N LEU A 307 15.59 -21.15 -24.55
CA LEU A 307 14.70 -20.28 -23.78
C LEU A 307 13.34 -20.16 -24.49
N THR A 308 12.24 -20.14 -23.74
CA THR A 308 10.94 -19.73 -24.29
C THR A 308 10.84 -18.20 -24.38
N VAL A 309 9.91 -17.66 -25.16
CA VAL A 309 9.72 -16.20 -25.26
C VAL A 309 9.34 -15.61 -23.89
N GLU A 310 8.57 -16.36 -23.10
CA GLU A 310 8.17 -16.02 -21.73
C GLU A 310 9.37 -16.00 -20.77
N GLU A 311 10.36 -16.89 -20.96
CA GLU A 311 11.62 -16.86 -20.22
C GLU A 311 12.52 -15.69 -20.67
N VAL A 312 12.49 -15.29 -21.94
CA VAL A 312 13.20 -14.09 -22.44
C VAL A 312 12.58 -12.82 -21.87
N VAL A 313 11.26 -12.67 -21.91
CA VAL A 313 10.53 -11.54 -21.32
C VAL A 313 10.75 -11.46 -19.80
N ALA A 314 10.75 -12.61 -19.10
CA ALA A 314 11.04 -12.66 -17.67
C ALA A 314 12.49 -12.25 -17.33
N GLN A 315 13.46 -12.60 -18.18
CA GLN A 315 14.86 -12.15 -18.08
C GLN A 315 14.98 -10.65 -18.34
N ALA A 316 14.35 -10.14 -19.40
CA ALA A 316 14.38 -8.74 -19.76
C ALA A 316 13.76 -7.85 -18.66
N VAL A 317 12.60 -8.22 -18.09
CA VAL A 317 12.00 -7.48 -16.95
C VAL A 317 12.92 -7.47 -15.72
N ILE A 318 13.57 -8.59 -15.36
CA ILE A 318 14.47 -8.57 -14.19
C ILE A 318 15.75 -7.77 -14.45
N PHE A 319 16.29 -7.76 -15.68
CA PHE A 319 17.48 -6.94 -16.00
C PHE A 319 17.15 -5.44 -16.08
N LEU A 320 16.00 -5.07 -16.62
CA LEU A 320 15.50 -3.69 -16.59
C LEU A 320 15.41 -3.16 -15.14
N LEU A 321 14.81 -3.95 -14.24
CA LEU A 321 14.65 -3.56 -12.84
C LEU A 321 15.99 -3.58 -12.08
N ALA A 322 16.82 -4.60 -12.28
CA ALA A 322 18.08 -4.74 -11.58
C ALA A 322 19.12 -3.70 -12.01
N GLY A 323 19.22 -3.36 -13.30
CA GLY A 323 20.11 -2.29 -13.78
C GLY A 323 19.66 -0.90 -13.33
N PHE A 324 18.34 -0.68 -13.24
CA PHE A 324 17.77 0.60 -12.85
C PHE A 324 18.14 1.04 -11.41
N ASP A 325 17.67 0.31 -10.40
CA ASP A 325 17.61 0.84 -9.03
C ASP A 325 18.98 0.78 -8.32
N THR A 326 19.73 -0.30 -8.52
CA THR A 326 21.00 -0.47 -7.81
C THR A 326 22.07 0.50 -8.29
N THR A 327 22.22 0.71 -9.60
CA THR A 327 23.22 1.67 -10.11
C THR A 327 22.84 3.10 -9.70
N ALA A 328 21.56 3.47 -9.73
CA ALA A 328 21.13 4.81 -9.34
C ALA A 328 21.40 5.08 -7.85
N ASN A 329 21.10 4.11 -6.98
CA ASN A 329 21.39 4.22 -5.56
C ASN A 329 22.90 4.27 -5.30
N ALA A 330 23.71 3.45 -5.98
CA ALA A 330 25.17 3.48 -5.88
C ALA A 330 25.73 4.86 -6.25
N LEU A 331 25.34 5.42 -7.40
CA LEU A 331 25.74 6.76 -7.83
C LEU A 331 25.30 7.86 -6.86
N GLY A 332 24.10 7.73 -6.29
CA GLY A 332 23.60 8.61 -5.24
C GLY A 332 24.48 8.55 -3.98
N PHE A 333 24.73 7.36 -3.44
CA PHE A 333 25.59 7.19 -2.28
C PHE A 333 27.03 7.66 -2.55
N THR A 334 27.60 7.35 -3.72
CA THR A 334 28.96 7.77 -4.08
C THR A 334 29.03 9.29 -4.18
N SER A 335 28.03 9.95 -4.78
CA SER A 335 27.97 11.41 -4.83
C SER A 335 27.85 12.04 -3.44
N TRP A 336 27.10 11.43 -2.52
CA TRP A 336 27.04 11.87 -1.13
C TRP A 336 28.38 11.72 -0.41
N MET A 337 29.09 10.60 -0.62
CA MET A 337 30.38 10.36 0.01
C MET A 337 31.46 11.30 -0.55
N LEU A 338 31.52 11.48 -1.86
CA LEU A 338 32.41 12.45 -2.52
C LEU A 338 32.13 13.89 -2.06
N ALA A 339 30.86 14.29 -1.99
CA ALA A 339 30.47 15.61 -1.50
C ALA A 339 30.81 15.83 -0.01
N SER A 340 30.87 14.75 0.78
CA SER A 340 31.27 14.77 2.19
C SER A 340 32.79 14.67 2.40
N HIS A 341 33.56 14.33 1.36
CA HIS A 341 35.02 14.11 1.40
C HIS A 341 35.69 14.83 0.21
N PRO A 342 35.82 16.18 0.25
CA PRO A 342 36.33 16.97 -0.87
C PRO A 342 37.74 16.58 -1.33
N GLU A 343 38.58 16.05 -0.43
CA GLU A 343 39.90 15.50 -0.73
C GLU A 343 39.82 14.22 -1.58
N VAL A 344 38.85 13.34 -1.30
CA VAL A 344 38.57 12.15 -2.13
C VAL A 344 38.01 12.59 -3.49
N LEU A 345 37.10 13.56 -3.52
CA LEU A 345 36.56 14.13 -4.76
C LEU A 345 37.66 14.72 -5.64
N LYS A 346 38.56 15.52 -5.06
CA LYS A 346 39.71 16.10 -5.78
C LYS A 346 40.63 15.01 -6.34
N ARG A 347 40.90 13.96 -5.56
CA ARG A 347 41.73 12.83 -6.02
C ARG A 347 41.05 12.01 -7.12
N CYS A 348 39.72 11.87 -7.12
CA CYS A 348 38.97 11.33 -8.27
C CYS A 348 39.09 12.22 -9.52
N GLN A 349 39.04 13.54 -9.36
CA GLN A 349 39.24 14.48 -10.47
C GLN A 349 40.67 14.43 -11.02
N GLU A 350 41.68 14.29 -10.16
CA GLU A 350 43.08 14.08 -10.57
C GLU A 350 43.23 12.79 -11.38
N GLU A 351 42.63 11.66 -10.94
CA GLU A 351 42.62 10.41 -11.71
C GLU A 351 41.92 10.55 -13.08
N ILE A 352 40.83 11.33 -13.15
CA ILE A 352 40.12 11.62 -14.42
C ILE A 352 40.98 12.47 -15.36
N ASP A 353 41.65 13.51 -14.86
CA ASP A 353 42.51 14.37 -15.67
C ASP A 353 43.74 13.62 -16.22
N GLU A 354 44.24 12.62 -15.48
CA GLU A 354 45.34 11.76 -15.93
C GLU A 354 44.93 10.72 -16.98
N ASN A 355 43.69 10.21 -16.93
CA ASN A 355 43.25 9.03 -17.68
C ASN A 355 42.11 9.26 -18.70
N CYS A 356 41.47 10.44 -18.74
CA CYS A 356 40.28 10.71 -19.56
C CYS A 356 40.37 12.05 -20.32
N CYS A 357 41.48 12.23 -21.05
CA CYS A 357 41.83 13.45 -21.77
C CYS A 357 40.95 13.77 -23.00
N GLU A 358 40.29 12.77 -23.58
CA GLU A 358 39.42 12.92 -24.77
C GLU A 358 37.95 13.15 -24.39
N GLU A 359 37.13 13.72 -25.30
CA GLU A 359 35.73 14.06 -25.00
C GLU A 359 34.87 12.81 -24.70
N SER A 360 35.09 11.70 -25.42
CA SER A 360 34.50 10.39 -25.12
C SER A 360 35.47 9.52 -24.31
N ILE A 361 34.95 8.69 -23.41
CA ILE A 361 35.73 7.90 -22.45
C ILE A 361 35.69 6.42 -22.85
N SER A 362 36.81 5.87 -23.33
CA SER A 362 36.88 4.51 -23.84
C SER A 362 36.69 3.45 -22.73
N TYR A 363 36.48 2.18 -23.11
CA TYR A 363 36.34 1.10 -22.14
C TYR A 363 37.67 0.84 -21.39
N GLU A 364 38.79 1.06 -22.09
CA GLU A 364 40.15 1.00 -21.58
C GLU A 364 40.38 2.10 -20.52
N ASP A 365 39.94 3.33 -20.77
CA ASP A 365 40.07 4.44 -19.80
C ASP A 365 39.30 4.13 -18.51
N LEU A 366 38.07 3.60 -18.61
CA LEU A 366 37.28 3.13 -17.45
C LEU A 366 37.97 2.00 -16.67
N SER A 367 38.90 1.26 -17.28
CA SER A 367 39.69 0.24 -16.58
C SER A 367 40.86 0.83 -15.78
N ASN A 368 41.35 2.01 -16.17
CA ASN A 368 42.40 2.75 -15.47
C ASN A 368 41.88 3.61 -14.31
N LEU A 369 40.58 3.91 -14.26
CA LEU A 369 39.93 4.59 -13.12
C LEU A 369 39.83 3.65 -11.89
N THR A 370 40.96 3.44 -11.20
CA THR A 370 41.13 2.51 -10.08
C THR A 370 40.73 3.09 -8.72
N TYR A 371 40.96 4.39 -8.52
CA TYR A 371 40.58 5.12 -7.31
C TYR A 371 39.08 5.40 -7.29
N ILE A 372 38.47 5.76 -8.43
CA ILE A 372 37.00 5.82 -8.53
C ILE A 372 36.38 4.43 -8.28
N GLU A 373 37.00 3.34 -8.73
CA GLU A 373 36.55 1.99 -8.39
C GLU A 373 36.63 1.71 -6.87
N ALA A 374 37.69 2.16 -6.22
CA ALA A 374 37.87 2.06 -4.78
C ALA A 374 36.83 2.87 -4.00
N VAL A 375 36.48 4.07 -4.49
CA VAL A 375 35.42 4.93 -3.94
C VAL A 375 34.05 4.26 -4.05
N CYS A 376 33.70 3.70 -5.22
CA CYS A 376 32.46 2.93 -5.39
C CYS A 376 32.41 1.72 -4.44
N LYS A 377 33.53 0.96 -4.30
CA LYS A 377 33.60 -0.19 -3.39
C LYS A 377 33.45 0.21 -1.93
N GLU A 378 34.14 1.24 -1.48
CA GLU A 378 34.02 1.72 -0.10
C GLU A 378 32.62 2.27 0.17
N THR A 379 32.00 2.95 -0.80
CA THR A 379 30.61 3.40 -0.71
C THR A 379 29.65 2.23 -0.53
N LEU A 380 29.80 1.15 -1.32
CA LEU A 380 29.01 -0.07 -1.19
C LEU A 380 29.33 -0.89 0.07
N ARG A 381 30.47 -0.65 0.74
CA ARG A 381 30.74 -1.17 2.09
C ARG A 381 29.84 -0.48 3.10
N PHE A 382 29.77 0.86 3.07
CA PHE A 382 28.90 1.66 3.94
C PHE A 382 27.41 1.50 3.63
N TYR A 383 27.05 1.32 2.35
CA TYR A 383 25.67 1.25 1.85
C TYR A 383 25.44 -0.01 0.97
N PRO A 384 25.42 -1.22 1.56
CA PRO A 384 25.19 -2.46 0.82
C PRO A 384 23.74 -2.56 0.32
N LEU A 385 23.54 -2.27 -0.96
CA LEU A 385 22.22 -2.14 -1.59
C LEU A 385 21.41 -3.43 -1.55
N GLY A 386 21.97 -4.54 -2.04
CA GLY A 386 21.25 -5.77 -2.34
C GLY A 386 21.13 -6.76 -1.18
N ALA A 387 21.27 -6.34 0.07
CA ALA A 387 21.49 -7.25 1.20
C ALA A 387 20.37 -8.32 1.43
N PHE A 388 19.13 -8.07 0.99
CA PHE A 388 18.06 -9.08 0.99
C PHE A 388 18.35 -10.29 0.08
N ALA A 389 19.16 -10.11 -0.97
CA ALA A 389 19.61 -11.16 -1.88
C ALA A 389 20.68 -12.07 -1.26
N ASN A 390 21.28 -11.64 -0.13
CA ASN A 390 22.15 -12.43 0.74
C ASN A 390 21.33 -13.32 1.69
N SER A 391 20.32 -13.98 1.13
CA SER A 391 19.51 -14.99 1.80
C SER A 391 19.64 -16.36 1.13
N ARG A 392 19.52 -17.41 1.93
CA ARG A 392 19.55 -18.81 1.53
C ARG A 392 18.41 -19.58 2.23
N MET A 393 18.10 -20.76 1.73
CA MET A 393 17.09 -21.66 2.28
C MET A 393 17.67 -23.06 2.31
N CYS A 394 17.65 -23.68 3.49
CA CYS A 394 18.07 -25.06 3.70
C CYS A 394 17.13 -26.01 2.93
N MET A 395 17.67 -26.70 1.92
CA MET A 395 16.96 -27.64 1.06
C MET A 395 17.00 -29.07 1.60
N LYS A 396 18.00 -29.38 2.44
CA LYS A 396 18.23 -30.64 3.13
C LYS A 396 18.87 -30.35 4.49
N GLU A 397 18.34 -30.97 5.53
CA GLU A 397 18.86 -30.83 6.90
C GLU A 397 20.35 -31.16 6.99
N THR A 398 21.09 -30.34 7.72
CA THR A 398 22.54 -30.41 7.84
C THR A 398 23.05 -29.68 9.08
N GLU A 399 24.32 -29.88 9.42
CA GLU A 399 24.99 -29.20 10.53
C GLU A 399 25.92 -28.10 9.98
N VAL A 400 25.84 -26.91 10.59
CA VAL A 400 26.66 -25.76 10.25
C VAL A 400 27.19 -25.16 11.55
N CYS A 401 28.51 -25.14 11.73
CA CYS A 401 29.17 -24.56 12.91
C CYS A 401 28.59 -25.03 14.26
N GLY A 402 28.29 -26.33 14.40
CA GLY A 402 27.69 -26.91 15.61
C GLY A 402 26.17 -26.71 15.76
N LEU A 403 25.51 -26.05 14.80
CA LEU A 403 24.05 -25.85 14.79
C LEU A 403 23.39 -26.73 13.72
N THR A 404 22.42 -27.54 14.13
CA THR A 404 21.56 -28.29 13.20
C THR A 404 20.54 -27.36 12.54
N ILE A 405 20.63 -27.21 11.22
CA ILE A 405 19.70 -26.39 10.42
C ILE A 405 18.71 -27.31 9.71
N GLU A 406 17.46 -27.30 10.17
CA GLU A 406 16.36 -28.11 9.65
C GLU A 406 15.94 -27.69 8.23
N LYS A 407 15.54 -28.66 7.40
CA LYS A 407 15.03 -28.40 6.04
C LYS A 407 13.89 -27.37 6.06
N GLY A 408 13.97 -26.37 5.18
CA GLY A 408 13.02 -25.26 5.07
C GLY A 408 13.37 -24.04 5.93
N THR A 409 14.37 -24.12 6.81
CA THR A 409 14.91 -22.98 7.56
C THR A 409 15.60 -22.01 6.59
N ASN A 410 15.29 -20.71 6.70
CA ASN A 410 16.00 -19.68 5.97
C ASN A 410 17.26 -19.24 6.72
N VAL A 411 18.24 -18.76 5.98
CA VAL A 411 19.41 -18.06 6.52
C VAL A 411 19.48 -16.70 5.84
N GLN A 412 19.67 -15.65 6.62
CA GLN A 412 19.88 -14.28 6.14
C GLN A 412 21.23 -13.79 6.68
N VAL A 413 22.06 -13.25 5.80
CA VAL A 413 23.30 -12.61 6.23
C VAL A 413 23.01 -11.17 6.64
N ASP A 414 23.40 -10.80 7.84
CA ASP A 414 23.51 -9.39 8.22
C ASP A 414 24.77 -8.81 7.57
N THR A 415 24.56 -8.17 6.41
CA THR A 415 25.63 -7.59 5.61
C THR A 415 26.24 -6.36 6.29
N TYR A 416 25.49 -5.62 7.12
CA TYR A 416 26.04 -4.50 7.89
C TYR A 416 26.91 -5.01 9.04
N GLY A 417 26.45 -6.01 9.79
CA GLY A 417 27.26 -6.65 10.83
C GLY A 417 28.61 -7.17 10.30
N LEU A 418 28.64 -7.69 9.06
CA LEU A 418 29.86 -8.16 8.41
C LEU A 418 30.74 -7.04 7.82
N HIS A 419 30.15 -5.99 7.24
CA HIS A 419 30.86 -4.83 6.67
C HIS A 419 31.42 -3.85 7.72
N PHE A 420 30.93 -3.95 8.96
CA PHE A 420 31.32 -3.11 10.10
C PHE A 420 31.93 -3.90 11.28
N ASP A 421 32.33 -5.15 11.06
CA ASP A 421 33.05 -5.94 12.07
C ASP A 421 34.50 -5.47 12.20
N ALA A 422 34.84 -4.80 13.31
CA ALA A 422 36.20 -4.32 13.56
C ALA A 422 37.25 -5.45 13.58
N ALA A 423 36.86 -6.70 13.89
CA ALA A 423 37.77 -7.85 13.83
C ALA A 423 38.14 -8.25 12.39
N ILE A 424 37.36 -7.82 11.39
CA ILE A 424 37.59 -8.05 9.96
C ILE A 424 38.21 -6.80 9.32
N TRP A 425 37.69 -5.62 9.68
CA TRP A 425 37.96 -4.35 9.00
C TRP A 425 38.93 -3.42 9.72
N GLY A 426 39.36 -3.74 10.96
CA GLY A 426 40.26 -2.91 11.77
C GLY A 426 39.55 -1.77 12.52
N ASP A 427 40.31 -1.00 13.28
CA ASP A 427 39.78 0.10 14.10
C ASP A 427 39.26 1.28 13.25
N ASP A 428 39.81 1.46 12.04
CA ASP A 428 39.39 2.43 11.01
C ASP A 428 38.13 2.00 10.23
N VAL A 429 37.37 1.01 10.72
CA VAL A 429 36.16 0.47 10.07
C VAL A 429 35.05 1.53 9.87
N MET A 430 34.98 2.53 10.75
CA MET A 430 34.03 3.64 10.66
C MET A 430 34.50 4.78 9.74
N GLU A 431 35.75 4.76 9.28
CA GLU A 431 36.32 5.78 8.39
C GLU A 431 36.08 5.42 6.91
N PHE A 432 35.66 6.41 6.13
CA PHE A 432 35.54 6.28 4.68
C PHE A 432 36.91 6.42 4.03
N LYS A 433 37.58 5.29 3.81
CA LYS A 433 38.97 5.23 3.32
C LYS A 433 39.06 4.38 2.05
N PRO A 434 38.83 4.95 0.86
CA PRO A 434 38.95 4.23 -0.42
C PRO A 434 40.32 3.54 -0.60
N GLU A 435 41.39 4.09 -0.04
CA GLU A 435 42.76 3.58 -0.13
C GLU A 435 42.90 2.12 0.34
N ARG A 436 42.01 1.63 1.24
CA ARG A 436 42.01 0.24 1.71
C ARG A 436 41.79 -0.80 0.59
N TRP A 437 41.30 -0.37 -0.57
CA TRP A 437 41.11 -1.21 -1.76
C TRP A 437 42.31 -1.21 -2.71
N LEU A 438 43.32 -0.38 -2.44
CA LEU A 438 44.58 -0.26 -3.21
C LEU A 438 45.79 -0.78 -2.41
N GLU A 439 45.69 -0.84 -1.09
CA GLU A 439 46.66 -1.48 -0.17
C GLU A 439 46.84 -2.98 -0.53
N SER A 440 48.06 -3.37 -0.93
CA SER A 440 48.35 -4.71 -1.47
C SER A 440 48.57 -5.79 -0.40
N ASP A 441 48.86 -5.35 0.82
CA ASP A 441 49.03 -6.12 2.06
C ASP A 441 47.70 -6.38 2.77
N ARG A 442 46.75 -5.43 2.72
CA ARG A 442 45.44 -5.51 3.40
C ARG A 442 44.38 -6.28 2.60
N ARG A 443 44.58 -7.59 2.44
CA ARG A 443 43.59 -8.45 1.77
C ARG A 443 42.31 -8.62 2.60
N VAL A 444 41.22 -8.00 2.16
CA VAL A 444 39.85 -8.25 2.67
C VAL A 444 39.55 -9.75 2.64
N PRO A 445 39.15 -10.38 3.76
CA PRO A 445 38.87 -11.81 3.79
C PRO A 445 37.80 -12.23 2.77
N PRO A 446 37.94 -13.41 2.12
CA PRO A 446 36.93 -13.89 1.17
C PRO A 446 35.54 -13.92 1.81
N HIS A 447 34.56 -13.34 1.11
CA HIS A 447 33.16 -13.22 1.54
C HIS A 447 32.89 -12.24 2.70
N ALA A 448 33.86 -11.45 3.16
CA ALA A 448 33.62 -10.35 4.09
C ALA A 448 32.95 -9.12 3.42
N TYR A 449 33.21 -8.91 2.13
CA TYR A 449 32.59 -7.85 1.32
C TYR A 449 31.62 -8.46 0.32
N ILE A 450 30.31 -8.24 0.53
CA ILE A 450 29.24 -8.92 -0.22
C ILE A 450 28.07 -8.02 -0.68
N PRO A 451 28.27 -6.77 -1.13
CA PRO A 451 27.17 -5.95 -1.64
C PRO A 451 26.56 -6.51 -2.94
N PHE A 452 27.37 -7.20 -3.75
CA PHE A 452 26.93 -7.99 -4.92
C PHE A 452 26.59 -9.46 -4.58
N GLY A 453 26.71 -9.84 -3.30
CA GLY A 453 26.58 -11.21 -2.79
C GLY A 453 27.82 -12.08 -2.98
N ALA A 454 27.75 -13.32 -2.48
CA ALA A 454 28.84 -14.29 -2.46
C ALA A 454 28.43 -15.67 -3.02
N GLY A 455 29.46 -16.45 -3.40
CA GLY A 455 29.32 -17.79 -3.97
C GLY A 455 28.69 -17.78 -5.37
N PRO A 456 28.20 -18.94 -5.86
CA PRO A 456 27.67 -19.08 -7.23
C PRO A 456 26.50 -18.15 -7.59
N ARG A 457 25.82 -17.56 -6.60
CA ARG A 457 24.69 -16.61 -6.78
C ARG A 457 25.08 -15.13 -6.75
N ILE A 458 26.37 -14.79 -6.81
CA ILE A 458 26.87 -13.40 -6.97
C ILE A 458 26.22 -12.69 -8.17
N CYS A 459 26.02 -11.37 -8.09
CA CYS A 459 25.38 -10.55 -9.12
C CYS A 459 25.94 -10.83 -10.53
N ILE A 460 25.06 -10.89 -11.53
CA ILE A 460 25.47 -11.08 -12.94
C ILE A 460 25.91 -9.76 -13.59
N GLY A 461 25.20 -8.67 -13.27
CA GLY A 461 25.41 -7.33 -13.81
C GLY A 461 26.49 -6.51 -13.10
N MET A 462 27.29 -7.11 -12.21
CA MET A 462 28.32 -6.39 -11.43
C MET A 462 29.26 -5.56 -12.33
N ARG A 463 29.71 -6.11 -13.46
CA ARG A 463 30.57 -5.40 -14.41
C ARG A 463 29.86 -4.27 -15.16
N LEU A 464 28.55 -4.43 -15.43
CA LEU A 464 27.73 -3.38 -16.04
C LEU A 464 27.58 -2.20 -15.08
N ALA A 465 27.16 -2.47 -13.83
CA ALA A 465 26.99 -1.44 -12.79
C ALA A 465 28.30 -0.66 -12.58
N MET A 466 29.45 -1.35 -12.43
CA MET A 466 30.74 -0.66 -12.27
C MET A 466 31.13 0.19 -13.49
N MET A 467 30.80 -0.24 -14.73
CA MET A 467 31.04 0.57 -15.93
C MET A 467 30.13 1.80 -15.98
N GLU A 468 28.85 1.61 -15.67
CA GLU A 468 27.80 2.64 -15.66
C GLU A 468 28.07 3.70 -14.57
N GLU A 469 28.52 3.27 -13.38
CA GLU A 469 28.93 4.13 -12.26
C GLU A 469 30.16 4.98 -12.62
N LYS A 470 31.26 4.33 -13.08
CA LYS A 470 32.50 5.05 -13.43
C LYS A 470 32.28 6.07 -14.54
N LEU A 471 31.53 5.71 -15.58
CA LEU A 471 31.30 6.58 -16.73
C LEU A 471 30.46 7.81 -16.34
N ALA A 472 29.41 7.63 -15.54
CA ALA A 472 28.61 8.73 -15.02
C ALA A 472 29.43 9.66 -14.10
N LEU A 473 30.24 9.10 -13.19
CA LEU A 473 31.10 9.88 -12.31
C LEU A 473 32.18 10.64 -13.09
N ALA A 474 32.85 10.02 -14.05
CA ALA A 474 33.91 10.65 -14.84
C ALA A 474 33.38 11.85 -15.64
N HIS A 475 32.25 11.72 -16.32
CA HIS A 475 31.63 12.82 -17.07
C HIS A 475 31.11 13.95 -16.17
N ILE A 476 30.56 13.64 -14.98
CA ILE A 476 30.10 14.65 -14.01
C ILE A 476 31.30 15.39 -13.38
N LEU A 477 32.26 14.66 -12.82
CA LEU A 477 33.39 15.23 -12.07
C LEU A 477 34.38 15.99 -12.96
N ARG A 478 34.47 15.65 -14.26
CA ARG A 478 35.25 16.40 -15.24
C ARG A 478 34.74 17.84 -15.43
N LYS A 479 33.42 18.05 -15.33
CA LYS A 479 32.76 19.36 -15.51
C LYS A 479 32.42 20.08 -14.20
N PHE A 480 32.15 19.34 -13.13
CA PHE A 480 31.57 19.88 -11.90
C PHE A 480 32.28 19.42 -10.64
N ASP A 481 32.35 20.30 -9.65
CA ASP A 481 32.58 19.89 -8.25
C ASP A 481 31.20 19.59 -7.62
N ILE A 482 31.06 18.40 -7.03
CA ILE A 482 29.87 18.02 -6.26
C ILE A 482 30.05 18.50 -4.82
N VAL A 483 29.42 19.61 -4.47
CA VAL A 483 29.57 20.24 -3.15
C VAL A 483 28.38 19.87 -2.26
N LYS A 484 28.66 19.34 -1.07
CA LYS A 484 27.66 19.16 -0.02
C LYS A 484 27.29 20.53 0.54
N GLU A 485 25.99 20.85 0.56
CA GLU A 485 25.52 22.03 1.27
C GLU A 485 25.72 21.82 2.76
N ASN A 486 26.30 22.83 3.43
CA ASN A 486 26.96 22.70 4.73
C ASN A 486 25.96 22.48 5.88
N THR A 487 25.42 21.27 5.92
CA THR A 487 24.39 20.78 6.83
C THR A 487 24.95 19.57 7.56
N GLN A 488 24.78 19.53 8.88
CA GLN A 488 25.16 18.38 9.73
C GLN A 488 24.19 17.19 9.60
N ALA A 489 23.37 17.16 8.54
CA ALA A 489 22.39 16.11 8.33
C ALA A 489 23.05 14.89 7.69
N ASP A 490 22.88 13.72 8.33
CA ASP A 490 23.22 12.44 7.76
C ASP A 490 22.22 12.02 6.68
N LEU A 491 22.65 11.12 5.79
CA LEU A 491 21.86 10.65 4.68
C LEU A 491 20.68 9.77 5.14
N VAL A 492 19.45 10.15 4.77
CA VAL A 492 18.27 9.37 5.13
C VAL A 492 18.14 8.14 4.22
N LEU A 493 18.14 6.96 4.85
CA LEU A 493 18.06 5.67 4.18
C LEU A 493 16.63 5.13 4.18
N GLN A 494 16.16 4.69 3.03
CA GLN A 494 14.88 4.02 2.83
C GLN A 494 15.05 2.73 2.01
N GLY A 495 13.94 2.02 1.79
CA GLY A 495 13.88 0.90 0.84
C GLY A 495 13.53 -0.44 1.50
N SER A 496 12.91 -1.31 0.70
CA SER A 496 12.23 -2.52 1.19
C SER A 496 12.74 -3.81 0.53
N LEU A 497 13.35 -3.67 -0.65
CA LEU A 497 14.24 -4.66 -1.26
C LEU A 497 15.68 -4.15 -1.15
N THR A 498 16.00 -3.11 -1.93
CA THR A 498 17.27 -2.40 -1.92
C THR A 498 17.36 -1.39 -0.77
N LEU A 499 18.59 -1.04 -0.39
CA LEU A 499 18.88 0.20 0.34
C LEU A 499 18.97 1.36 -0.66
N THR A 500 18.29 2.46 -0.36
CA THR A 500 18.09 3.59 -1.28
C THR A 500 18.17 4.90 -0.49
N PRO A 501 18.88 5.94 -0.96
CA PRO A 501 18.77 7.25 -0.32
C PRO A 501 17.35 7.81 -0.54
N VAL A 502 16.82 8.59 0.39
CA VAL A 502 15.58 9.36 0.16
C VAL A 502 15.83 10.45 -0.87
N GLU A 503 16.93 11.17 -0.68
CA GLU A 503 17.46 12.17 -1.57
C GLU A 503 18.96 12.30 -1.33
N VAL A 504 19.69 12.79 -2.34
CA VAL A 504 21.11 13.14 -2.24
C VAL A 504 21.21 14.63 -2.61
N PRO A 505 20.99 15.53 -1.63
CA PRO A 505 21.00 16.97 -1.87
C PRO A 505 22.44 17.45 -2.03
N VAL A 506 22.80 17.84 -3.26
CA VAL A 506 24.12 18.37 -3.59
C VAL A 506 23.98 19.61 -4.46
N LYS A 507 25.02 20.44 -4.46
CA LYS A 507 25.16 21.56 -5.38
C LYS A 507 26.28 21.25 -6.36
N ILE A 508 25.99 21.28 -7.66
CA ILE A 508 27.03 21.31 -8.67
C ILE A 508 27.50 22.75 -8.88
N VAL A 509 28.79 22.96 -8.78
CA VAL A 509 29.45 24.19 -9.25
C VAL A 509 30.29 23.85 -10.47
N ALA A 510 30.42 24.80 -11.40
CA ALA A 510 31.37 24.65 -12.51
C ALA A 510 32.73 24.38 -11.89
N ARG A 511 33.35 23.24 -12.24
CA ARG A 511 34.69 22.90 -11.80
C ARG A 511 35.57 24.06 -12.20
N LYS A 512 36.22 24.71 -11.22
CA LYS A 512 37.19 25.75 -11.53
C LYS A 512 38.39 25.07 -12.17
N ILE A 513 38.39 24.99 -13.49
CA ILE A 513 39.57 24.65 -14.29
C ILE A 513 40.56 25.79 -14.07
N PHE A 514 41.34 25.67 -13.00
CA PHE A 514 42.48 26.50 -12.69
C PHE A 514 43.58 26.14 -13.71
N PHE A 515 43.42 26.63 -14.95
CA PHE A 515 44.58 26.97 -15.75
C PHE A 515 45.41 27.94 -14.91
N GLY A 516 46.53 27.44 -14.40
CA GLY A 516 47.12 27.98 -13.17
C GLY A 516 47.56 29.44 -13.28
N ARG A 517 47.20 30.25 -12.28
CA ARG A 517 48.01 31.35 -11.73
C ARG A 517 47.44 31.88 -10.41
N ASP A 518 48.06 31.41 -9.33
CA ASP A 518 48.42 32.09 -8.06
C ASP A 518 47.42 32.97 -7.25
N SER A 519 47.51 32.80 -5.91
CA SER A 519 47.22 33.75 -4.81
C SER A 519 45.88 33.69 -4.01
N VAL A 520 45.95 34.17 -2.76
CA VAL A 520 45.09 33.95 -1.56
C VAL A 520 44.15 35.15 -1.26
N LEU A 521 42.97 34.98 -0.60
CA LEU A 521 42.09 35.96 0.13
C LEU A 521 40.77 35.24 0.58
N SER A 522 39.93 35.61 1.57
CA SER A 522 39.96 36.48 2.78
C SER A 522 38.69 36.27 3.67
N GLU A 523 38.63 36.81 4.90
CA GLU A 523 37.61 36.46 5.93
C GLU A 523 36.16 36.98 5.72
N GLU A 524 35.96 38.19 5.15
CA GLU A 524 34.66 38.90 5.22
C GLU A 524 33.48 38.15 4.60
N LYS A 525 33.73 37.26 3.62
CA LYS A 525 32.69 36.53 2.89
C LYS A 525 32.03 35.40 3.70
N MET A 526 32.64 34.96 4.79
CA MET A 526 32.08 33.90 5.67
C MET A 526 30.82 34.37 6.40
N ILE A 527 30.77 35.65 6.82
CA ILE A 527 29.70 36.19 7.67
C ILE A 527 28.35 36.24 6.92
N THR A 528 28.37 36.56 5.62
CA THR A 528 27.16 36.69 4.80
C THR A 528 26.40 35.37 4.63
N ILE A 529 27.09 34.24 4.58
CA ILE A 529 26.47 32.91 4.34
C ILE A 529 25.66 32.45 5.56
N ILE A 530 26.16 32.73 6.78
CA ILE A 530 25.51 32.35 8.04
C ILE A 530 24.14 33.02 8.18
N ILE A 531 24.03 34.30 7.77
CA ILE A 531 22.79 35.08 7.86
C ILE A 531 21.66 34.43 7.03
N ILE A 532 21.96 33.91 5.83
CA ILE A 532 20.98 33.33 4.92
C ILE A 532 20.36 32.04 5.50
N ILE A 533 21.18 31.16 6.09
CA ILE A 533 20.72 29.89 6.67
C ILE A 533 19.79 30.13 7.87
N VAL A 534 20.17 31.08 8.75
CA VAL A 534 19.34 31.47 9.90
C VAL A 534 18.00 32.06 9.43
N SER A 535 17.98 32.86 8.36
CA SER A 535 16.74 33.37 7.76
C SER A 535 15.83 32.26 7.23
N ALA A 536 16.37 31.23 6.57
CA ALA A 536 15.59 30.13 6.01
C ALA A 536 14.94 29.26 7.12
N LEU A 537 15.70 28.89 8.15
CA LEU A 537 15.18 28.13 9.29
C LEU A 537 14.12 28.92 10.09
N SER A 538 14.36 30.23 10.28
CA SER A 538 13.39 31.14 10.89
C SER A 538 12.08 31.21 10.09
N ALA A 539 12.14 31.22 8.75
CA ALA A 539 10.95 31.21 7.90
C ALA A 539 10.13 29.92 8.05
N ILE A 540 10.77 28.75 8.08
CA ILE A 540 10.10 27.45 8.26
C ILE A 540 9.46 27.35 9.65
N TYR A 541 10.18 27.73 10.70
CA TYR A 541 9.64 27.77 12.06
C TYR A 541 8.45 28.73 12.17
N THR A 542 8.57 29.93 11.60
CA THR A 542 7.49 30.93 11.56
C THR A 542 6.27 30.43 10.77
N PHE A 543 6.45 29.68 9.69
CA PHE A 543 5.34 29.08 8.94
C PHE A 543 4.55 28.09 9.80
N TYR A 544 5.22 27.14 10.46
CA TYR A 544 4.53 26.15 11.30
C TYR A 544 3.94 26.77 12.59
N LEU A 545 4.60 27.75 13.19
CA LEU A 545 4.06 28.51 14.32
C LEU A 545 2.83 29.35 13.93
N ARG A 546 2.85 29.98 12.74
CA ARG A 546 1.70 30.71 12.20
C ARG A 546 0.57 29.75 11.82
N SER A 547 0.89 28.55 11.35
CA SER A 547 -0.09 27.50 11.06
C SER A 547 -0.77 27.03 12.36
N SER A 548 -0.02 26.57 13.36
CA SER A 548 -0.56 26.02 14.61
C SER A 548 -1.42 27.04 15.39
N THR A 549 -1.09 28.33 15.32
CA THR A 549 -1.85 29.43 15.96
C THR A 549 -3.05 29.94 15.14
N TYR A 550 -3.41 29.32 14.00
CA TYR A 550 -4.47 29.80 13.10
C TYR A 550 -5.81 30.07 13.80
N TRP A 551 -6.34 29.10 14.55
CA TRP A 551 -7.67 29.20 15.18
C TRP A 551 -7.72 30.23 16.32
N LEU A 552 -6.67 30.28 17.14
CA LEU A 552 -6.52 31.28 18.21
C LEU A 552 -6.55 32.72 17.64
N ARG A 553 -5.88 32.95 16.50
CA ARG A 553 -5.89 34.25 15.80
C ARG A 553 -7.23 34.60 15.14
N ARG A 554 -8.19 33.67 15.11
CA ARG A 554 -9.58 33.85 14.64
C ARG A 554 -10.59 33.91 15.79
N GLY A 555 -10.14 33.89 17.06
CA GLY A 555 -11.04 33.87 18.22
C GLY A 555 -11.77 32.54 18.42
N VAL A 556 -11.38 31.48 17.72
CA VAL A 556 -11.96 30.13 17.85
C VAL A 556 -11.14 29.34 18.87
N VAL A 557 -11.81 28.71 19.84
CA VAL A 557 -11.18 27.79 20.80
C VAL A 557 -10.47 26.69 20.03
N ALA A 558 -9.19 26.47 20.32
CA ALA A 558 -8.35 25.55 19.55
C ALA A 558 -7.84 24.42 20.45
N VAL A 559 -7.95 23.17 19.99
CA VAL A 559 -7.34 22.03 20.68
C VAL A 559 -5.81 22.20 20.61
N PRO A 560 -5.08 22.20 21.74
CA PRO A 560 -3.63 22.33 21.75
C PRO A 560 -2.97 21.21 20.91
N PRO A 561 -2.22 21.55 19.84
CA PRO A 561 -1.64 20.54 18.98
C PRO A 561 -0.45 19.86 19.66
N LYS A 562 -0.48 18.52 19.79
CA LYS A 562 0.67 17.73 20.32
C LYS A 562 1.94 17.87 19.47
N SER A 563 1.82 18.32 18.22
CA SER A 563 2.93 18.65 17.34
C SER A 563 2.59 19.88 16.50
N MET A 564 3.51 20.84 16.37
CA MET A 564 3.34 21.99 15.46
C MET A 564 3.24 21.58 13.98
N ILE A 565 3.73 20.39 13.62
CA ILE A 565 3.81 19.91 12.23
C ILE A 565 2.61 19.01 11.90
N PHE A 566 2.24 18.08 12.80
CA PHE A 566 1.16 17.12 12.56
C PHE A 566 -0.19 17.55 13.18
N GLY A 567 -0.19 18.56 14.05
CA GLY A 567 -1.40 19.02 14.74
C GLY A 567 -1.99 17.92 15.63
N SER A 568 -3.30 17.70 15.45
CA SER A 568 -4.14 16.71 16.11
C SER A 568 -4.24 15.39 15.32
N SER A 569 -3.60 15.25 14.14
CA SER A 569 -3.72 14.04 13.30
C SER A 569 -3.28 12.75 14.02
N ALA A 570 -2.29 12.82 14.91
CA ALA A 570 -1.84 11.66 15.68
C ALA A 570 -2.86 11.14 16.70
N ASP A 571 -3.81 11.98 17.13
CA ASP A 571 -4.91 11.59 18.04
C ASP A 571 -6.15 11.08 17.28
N LEU A 572 -6.27 11.40 15.98
CA LEU A 572 -7.44 11.10 15.15
C LEU A 572 -7.28 9.90 14.23
N LEU A 573 -6.07 9.35 14.11
CA LEU A 573 -5.76 8.24 13.19
C LEU A 573 -5.48 6.93 13.93
N GLN A 574 -5.68 6.91 15.25
CA GLN A 574 -5.55 5.73 16.11
C GLN A 574 -6.65 4.71 15.76
N LYS A 575 -6.27 3.45 15.60
CA LYS A 575 -7.19 2.36 15.24
C LYS A 575 -8.10 1.95 16.41
N ASP A 576 -7.53 1.96 17.60
CA ASP A 576 -8.16 1.39 18.82
C ASP A 576 -9.13 2.37 19.49
N TYR A 577 -9.22 3.61 19.01
CA TYR A 577 -10.22 4.58 19.45
C TYR A 577 -10.78 5.38 18.26
N PRO A 578 -12.02 5.09 17.82
CA PRO A 578 -12.63 5.73 16.66
C PRO A 578 -12.62 7.26 16.73
N ARG A 579 -12.09 7.91 15.69
CA ARG A 579 -11.95 9.37 15.57
C ARG A 579 -13.20 10.20 15.91
N VAL A 580 -14.38 9.63 15.69
CA VAL A 580 -15.67 10.30 15.96
C VAL A 580 -16.00 10.34 17.45
N LEU A 581 -15.53 9.37 18.25
CA LEU A 581 -15.57 9.44 19.71
C LEU A 581 -14.56 10.48 20.21
N LYS A 582 -13.40 10.61 19.55
CA LYS A 582 -12.42 11.64 19.91
C LYS A 582 -12.95 13.06 19.69
N TYR A 583 -13.78 13.28 18.66
CA TYR A 583 -14.49 14.56 18.48
C TYR A 583 -15.48 14.84 19.61
N ARG A 584 -16.24 13.84 20.08
CA ARG A 584 -17.16 13.96 21.24
C ARG A 584 -16.41 14.35 22.51
N ASP A 585 -15.29 13.69 22.79
CA ASP A 585 -14.50 13.95 23.99
C ASP A 585 -13.97 15.39 23.99
N TRP A 586 -13.43 15.85 22.85
CA TRP A 586 -13.01 17.24 22.68
C TRP A 586 -14.18 18.22 22.63
N GLY A 587 -15.38 17.84 22.16
CA GLY A 587 -16.58 18.68 22.25
C GLY A 587 -17.03 18.91 23.70
N THR A 588 -16.76 17.94 24.58
CA THR A 588 -16.99 18.05 26.02
C THR A 588 -15.94 18.93 26.70
N GLU A 589 -14.68 18.87 26.25
CA GLU A 589 -13.54 19.62 26.82
C GLU A 589 -13.45 21.08 26.31
N TYR A 590 -13.73 21.33 25.03
CA TYR A 590 -13.53 22.61 24.33
C TYR A 590 -14.84 23.29 23.88
N GLY A 591 -16.00 22.66 24.12
CA GLY A 591 -17.33 23.19 23.81
C GLY A 591 -17.86 22.82 22.41
N LYS A 592 -19.06 23.32 22.07
CA LYS A 592 -19.81 22.90 20.87
C LYS A 592 -19.13 23.23 19.53
N THR A 593 -18.23 24.21 19.46
CA THR A 593 -17.53 24.58 18.22
C THR A 593 -16.08 24.94 18.52
N TYR A 594 -15.15 24.19 17.91
CA TYR A 594 -13.72 24.34 18.17
C TYR A 594 -12.88 24.00 16.93
N GLY A 595 -11.68 24.57 16.86
CA GLY A 595 -10.73 24.37 15.78
C GLY A 595 -9.69 23.31 16.09
N ILE A 596 -9.40 22.45 15.10
CA ILE A 596 -8.26 21.54 15.12
C ILE A 596 -7.36 21.75 13.90
N LYS A 597 -6.11 21.26 14.01
CA LYS A 597 -5.17 21.18 12.89
C LYS A 597 -4.94 19.73 12.51
N GLU A 598 -5.04 19.41 11.24
CA GLU A 598 -4.67 18.11 10.71
C GLU A 598 -3.51 18.30 9.74
N GLY A 599 -2.29 18.25 10.30
CA GLY A 599 -1.10 18.84 9.71
C GLY A 599 -1.32 20.31 9.35
N VAL A 600 -1.18 20.67 8.07
CA VAL A 600 -1.43 22.05 7.62
C VAL A 600 -2.92 22.39 7.47
N HIS A 601 -3.81 21.40 7.37
CA HIS A 601 -5.23 21.63 7.10
C HIS A 601 -5.96 22.19 8.32
N ASN A 602 -6.75 23.24 8.09
CA ASN A 602 -7.72 23.78 9.05
C ASN A 602 -8.96 22.88 9.03
N THR A 603 -9.37 22.35 10.18
CA THR A 603 -10.65 21.66 10.34
C THR A 603 -11.41 22.26 11.51
N LEU A 604 -12.61 22.76 11.25
CA LEU A 604 -13.56 23.18 12.28
C LEU A 604 -14.40 21.97 12.70
N ILE A 605 -14.47 21.69 13.99
CA ILE A 605 -15.41 20.73 14.55
C ILE A 605 -16.61 21.50 15.12
N THR A 606 -17.82 21.01 14.88
CA THR A 606 -19.02 21.59 15.48
C THR A 606 -20.09 20.56 15.80
N SER A 607 -20.77 20.70 16.92
CA SER A 607 -22.05 20.08 17.28
C SER A 607 -23.18 21.13 17.37
N ASP A 608 -22.94 22.36 16.93
CA ASP A 608 -23.95 23.42 16.91
C ASP A 608 -24.96 23.21 15.76
N LEU A 609 -26.25 23.14 16.12
CA LEU A 609 -27.33 22.83 15.19
C LEU A 609 -27.53 23.90 14.12
N GLU A 610 -27.36 25.19 14.46
CA GLU A 610 -27.52 26.29 13.50
C GLU A 610 -26.39 26.24 12.46
N MET A 611 -25.15 26.06 12.93
CA MET A 611 -23.98 25.91 12.06
C MET A 611 -24.08 24.68 11.15
N VAL A 612 -24.58 23.54 11.66
CA VAL A 612 -24.85 22.34 10.86
C VAL A 612 -25.87 22.65 9.75
N HIS A 613 -26.98 23.30 10.09
CA HIS A 613 -28.04 23.64 9.12
C HIS A 613 -27.55 24.64 8.05
N GLU A 614 -26.83 25.68 8.46
CA GLU A 614 -26.26 26.70 7.57
C GLU A 614 -25.31 26.07 6.55
N ILE A 615 -24.41 25.20 6.99
CA ILE A 615 -23.39 24.55 6.14
C ILE A 615 -23.99 23.43 5.26
N PHE A 616 -24.87 22.59 5.79
CA PHE A 616 -25.34 21.39 5.09
C PHE A 616 -26.49 21.66 4.13
N VAL A 617 -27.25 22.74 4.33
CA VAL A 617 -28.46 23.07 3.57
C VAL A 617 -28.37 24.45 2.93
N LYS A 618 -28.41 25.54 3.71
CA LYS A 618 -28.54 26.91 3.17
C LYS A 618 -27.39 27.29 2.25
N GLN A 619 -26.15 27.04 2.68
CA GLN A 619 -24.93 27.37 1.93
C GLN A 619 -24.31 26.14 1.24
N PHE A 620 -25.11 25.14 0.88
CA PHE A 620 -24.61 23.89 0.29
C PHE A 620 -23.72 24.13 -0.95
N ASP A 621 -23.98 25.16 -1.75
CA ASP A 621 -23.16 25.47 -2.93
C ASP A 621 -21.71 25.90 -2.58
N TYR A 622 -21.47 26.44 -1.38
CA TYR A 622 -20.12 26.72 -0.88
C TYR A 622 -19.50 25.53 -0.15
N PHE A 623 -20.33 24.60 0.33
CA PHE A 623 -19.92 23.41 1.07
C PHE A 623 -20.25 22.11 0.33
N HIS A 624 -20.24 22.10 -1.01
CA HIS A 624 -20.76 20.96 -1.78
C HIS A 624 -19.83 19.72 -1.80
N SER A 625 -18.62 19.81 -1.25
CA SER A 625 -17.61 18.74 -1.23
C SER A 625 -17.46 18.17 0.18
N ARG A 626 -17.20 16.86 0.32
CA ARG A 626 -16.77 16.28 1.61
C ARG A 626 -15.29 16.62 1.88
N LYS A 627 -14.85 16.48 3.13
CA LYS A 627 -13.44 16.57 3.53
C LYS A 627 -12.61 15.54 2.74
N ARG A 628 -11.46 15.97 2.19
CA ARG A 628 -10.64 15.13 1.30
C ARG A 628 -9.97 14.00 2.08
N VAL A 629 -10.08 12.77 1.58
CA VAL A 629 -9.16 11.68 1.95
C VAL A 629 -7.84 11.92 1.20
N LEU A 630 -6.77 12.28 1.92
CA LEU A 630 -5.50 12.73 1.31
C LEU A 630 -4.84 11.69 0.39
N VAL A 631 -5.10 10.41 0.69
CA VAL A 631 -4.61 9.23 -0.04
C VAL A 631 -5.50 8.84 -1.24
N GLY A 632 -6.65 9.50 -1.42
CA GLY A 632 -7.65 9.13 -2.43
C GLY A 632 -7.27 9.40 -3.89
N PRO A 633 -8.09 8.91 -4.85
CA PRO A 633 -7.96 9.24 -6.27
C PRO A 633 -7.99 10.74 -6.50
N ASP A 634 -7.51 11.20 -7.66
CA ASP A 634 -7.60 12.62 -7.97
C ASP A 634 -9.02 13.00 -8.37
N LEU A 635 -9.67 13.83 -7.57
CA LEU A 635 -11.11 14.07 -7.70
C LEU A 635 -11.49 14.81 -9.00
N GLU A 636 -10.52 15.37 -9.72
CA GLU A 636 -10.72 16.06 -11.00
C GLU A 636 -10.25 15.27 -12.23
N THR A 637 -9.26 14.38 -12.11
CA THR A 637 -8.64 13.70 -13.27
C THR A 637 -8.76 12.18 -13.26
N ASP A 638 -9.22 11.55 -12.17
CA ASP A 638 -9.35 10.10 -12.08
C ASP A 638 -10.76 9.66 -12.52
N GLU A 639 -10.84 8.84 -13.56
CA GLU A 639 -12.13 8.39 -14.11
C GLU A 639 -12.87 7.44 -13.15
N SER A 640 -12.19 6.82 -12.17
CA SER A 640 -12.78 5.87 -11.21
C SER A 640 -13.41 6.52 -9.95
N VAL A 641 -13.58 7.85 -9.92
CA VAL A 641 -14.13 8.58 -8.76
C VAL A 641 -15.64 8.34 -8.60
N ASN A 642 -16.01 7.63 -7.54
CA ASN A 642 -17.39 7.29 -7.21
C ASN A 642 -18.22 8.45 -6.61
N LEU A 643 -19.52 8.20 -6.45
CA LEU A 643 -20.52 9.11 -5.89
C LEU A 643 -20.16 9.67 -4.50
N PHE A 644 -19.50 8.89 -3.64
CA PHE A 644 -19.18 9.34 -2.29
C PHE A 644 -18.09 10.43 -2.31
N GLN A 645 -17.07 10.24 -3.16
CA GLN A 645 -15.87 11.07 -3.24
C GLN A 645 -15.97 12.24 -4.22
N SER A 646 -16.74 12.09 -5.30
CA SER A 646 -16.95 13.13 -6.34
C SER A 646 -17.43 14.47 -5.77
N ARG A 647 -17.17 15.57 -6.49
CA ARG A 647 -17.58 16.93 -6.13
C ARG A 647 -18.25 17.70 -7.29
N GLY A 648 -18.86 18.84 -6.97
CA GLY A 648 -19.48 19.75 -7.94
C GLY A 648 -20.46 19.07 -8.90
N ARG A 649 -20.33 19.37 -10.20
CA ARG A 649 -21.20 18.84 -11.27
C ARG A 649 -21.13 17.31 -11.39
N ARG A 650 -19.95 16.71 -11.26
CA ARG A 650 -19.76 15.25 -11.35
C ARG A 650 -20.55 14.52 -10.26
N TRP A 651 -20.49 15.02 -9.03
CA TRP A 651 -21.31 14.52 -7.93
C TRP A 651 -22.82 14.63 -8.22
N LYS A 652 -23.27 15.79 -8.73
CA LYS A 652 -24.69 16.01 -9.06
C LYS A 652 -25.17 15.05 -10.16
N ARG A 653 -24.33 14.77 -11.18
CA ARG A 653 -24.60 13.75 -12.21
C ARG A 653 -24.73 12.35 -11.60
N LEU A 654 -23.68 11.86 -10.95
CA LEU A 654 -23.67 10.50 -10.37
C LEU A 654 -24.81 10.31 -9.36
N ARG A 655 -25.17 11.33 -8.58
CA ARG A 655 -26.27 11.27 -7.62
C ARG A 655 -27.63 11.14 -8.31
N ALA A 656 -27.85 11.86 -9.41
CA ALA A 656 -29.08 11.79 -10.17
C ALA A 656 -29.25 10.42 -10.85
N LEU A 657 -28.17 9.86 -11.41
CA LEU A 657 -28.18 8.56 -12.09
C LEU A 657 -28.33 7.38 -11.12
N SER A 658 -27.77 7.46 -9.91
CA SER A 658 -27.87 6.37 -8.92
C SER A 658 -29.14 6.41 -8.06
N ALA A 659 -29.91 7.52 -8.05
CA ALA A 659 -31.07 7.67 -7.18
C ALA A 659 -32.26 6.73 -7.50
N PRO A 660 -32.60 6.46 -8.78
CA PRO A 660 -33.70 5.55 -9.12
C PRO A 660 -33.50 4.11 -8.62
N THR A 661 -32.25 3.66 -8.49
CA THR A 661 -31.87 2.34 -7.93
C THR A 661 -32.40 2.14 -6.50
N PHE A 662 -32.58 3.22 -5.73
CA PHE A 662 -33.13 3.20 -4.36
C PHE A 662 -34.56 3.75 -4.27
N SER A 663 -35.30 3.75 -5.39
CA SER A 663 -36.72 4.06 -5.42
C SER A 663 -37.55 2.95 -4.73
N VAL A 664 -38.74 3.28 -4.23
CA VAL A 664 -39.64 2.29 -3.59
C VAL A 664 -39.98 1.14 -4.54
N SER A 665 -40.19 1.44 -5.82
CA SER A 665 -40.40 0.44 -6.87
C SER A 665 -39.22 -0.50 -7.07
N SER A 666 -37.98 -0.01 -6.95
CA SER A 666 -36.78 -0.86 -7.03
C SER A 666 -36.63 -1.72 -5.78
N LEU A 667 -36.83 -1.15 -4.58
CA LEU A 667 -36.77 -1.87 -3.30
C LEU A 667 -37.77 -3.04 -3.25
N LYS A 668 -38.99 -2.86 -3.76
CA LYS A 668 -39.98 -3.95 -3.86
C LYS A 668 -39.51 -5.12 -4.75
N LYS A 669 -38.78 -4.84 -5.84
CA LYS A 669 -38.25 -5.88 -6.74
C LYS A 669 -37.12 -6.67 -6.10
N ILE A 670 -36.26 -6.02 -5.32
CA ILE A 670 -35.10 -6.67 -4.67
C ILE A 670 -35.41 -7.31 -3.31
N ARG A 671 -36.53 -6.94 -2.66
CA ARG A 671 -36.97 -7.48 -1.36
C ARG A 671 -36.84 -9.01 -1.25
N PRO A 672 -37.27 -9.84 -2.22
CA PRO A 672 -37.17 -11.30 -2.10
C PRO A 672 -35.73 -11.82 -1.98
N VAL A 673 -34.76 -11.12 -2.59
CA VAL A 673 -33.32 -11.46 -2.51
C VAL A 673 -32.76 -11.12 -1.12
N VAL A 674 -33.19 -10.00 -0.54
CA VAL A 674 -32.85 -9.61 0.84
C VAL A 674 -33.42 -10.62 1.82
N GLU A 675 -34.71 -10.94 1.70
CA GLU A 675 -35.41 -11.90 2.55
C GLU A 675 -34.81 -13.31 2.51
N ASP A 676 -34.55 -13.86 1.32
CA ASP A 676 -33.89 -15.17 1.18
C ASP A 676 -32.50 -15.19 1.85
N SER A 677 -31.77 -14.08 1.79
CA SER A 677 -30.48 -13.95 2.49
C SER A 677 -30.65 -13.90 4.01
N VAL A 678 -31.70 -13.23 4.53
CA VAL A 678 -32.06 -13.28 5.96
C VAL A 678 -32.45 -14.69 6.38
N MET A 679 -33.33 -15.37 5.64
CA MET A 679 -33.82 -16.71 5.98
C MET A 679 -32.67 -17.73 6.05
N ASN A 680 -31.71 -17.64 5.14
CA ASN A 680 -30.49 -18.46 5.20
C ASN A 680 -29.63 -18.15 6.43
N MET A 681 -29.44 -16.87 6.80
CA MET A 681 -28.77 -16.51 8.05
C MET A 681 -29.49 -17.10 9.28
N VAL A 682 -30.82 -16.94 9.36
CA VAL A 682 -31.64 -17.39 10.49
C VAL A 682 -31.63 -18.91 10.61
N ARG A 683 -31.70 -19.66 9.50
CA ARG A 683 -31.55 -21.12 9.50
C ARG A 683 -30.19 -21.56 10.06
N ILE A 684 -29.11 -20.90 9.65
CA ILE A 684 -27.76 -21.22 10.15
C ILE A 684 -27.59 -20.82 11.63
N MET A 685 -28.23 -19.73 12.07
CA MET A 685 -28.32 -19.40 13.50
C MET A 685 -29.07 -20.49 14.28
N GLU A 686 -30.19 -21.01 13.76
CA GLU A 686 -30.96 -22.07 14.40
C GLU A 686 -30.15 -23.38 14.52
N GLU A 687 -29.58 -23.85 13.40
CA GLU A 687 -28.74 -25.06 13.35
C GLU A 687 -27.53 -24.99 14.30
N ARG A 688 -26.81 -23.86 14.30
CA ARG A 688 -25.60 -23.69 15.09
C ARG A 688 -25.88 -23.28 16.54
N HIS A 689 -26.95 -22.51 16.77
CA HIS A 689 -27.20 -21.72 17.99
C HIS A 689 -28.60 -21.87 18.64
N ALA A 690 -29.43 -22.86 18.28
CA ALA A 690 -30.71 -23.07 19.01
C ALA A 690 -30.59 -23.74 20.40
N ASN A 691 -29.52 -24.51 20.69
CA ASN A 691 -29.45 -25.37 21.89
C ASN A 691 -28.57 -24.83 23.04
N GLY A 692 -28.60 -23.51 23.31
CA GLY A 692 -27.91 -22.87 24.45
C GLY A 692 -26.38 -22.68 24.36
N GLY A 693 -25.92 -21.42 24.50
CA GLY A 693 -24.51 -21.01 24.39
C GLY A 693 -24.35 -19.61 23.79
N SER A 694 -23.27 -18.91 24.16
CA SER A 694 -22.98 -17.54 23.73
C SER A 694 -22.28 -17.50 22.37
N PHE A 695 -22.59 -16.51 21.53
CA PHE A 695 -21.90 -16.28 20.26
C PHE A 695 -21.91 -14.81 19.84
N ASN A 696 -21.00 -14.43 18.94
CA ASN A 696 -20.94 -13.10 18.36
C ASN A 696 -21.97 -12.96 17.21
N ILE A 697 -23.11 -12.32 17.48
CA ILE A 697 -24.18 -12.15 16.47
C ILE A 697 -23.79 -11.18 15.35
N HIS A 698 -22.89 -10.22 15.63
CA HIS A 698 -22.37 -9.28 14.62
C HIS A 698 -21.63 -9.99 13.47
N GLN A 699 -20.97 -11.12 13.74
CA GLN A 699 -20.36 -11.92 12.68
C GLN A 699 -21.41 -12.44 11.67
N PHE A 700 -22.58 -12.89 12.15
CA PHE A 700 -23.66 -13.34 11.27
C PHE A 700 -24.22 -12.19 10.44
N TYR A 701 -24.34 -10.98 11.02
CA TYR A 701 -24.78 -9.81 10.29
C TYR A 701 -23.79 -9.38 9.20
N CYS A 702 -22.47 -9.46 9.43
CA CYS A 702 -21.49 -9.25 8.37
C CYS A 702 -21.65 -10.27 7.22
N GLU A 703 -21.84 -11.55 7.53
CA GLU A 703 -22.05 -12.56 6.47
C GLU A 703 -23.35 -12.29 5.69
N TYR A 704 -24.44 -11.95 6.38
CA TYR A 704 -25.74 -11.62 5.77
C TYR A 704 -25.68 -10.38 4.88
N THR A 705 -25.07 -9.27 5.32
CA THR A 705 -25.05 -8.03 4.52
C THR A 705 -24.12 -8.16 3.32
N MET A 706 -23.00 -8.88 3.45
CA MET A 706 -22.12 -9.18 2.31
C MET A 706 -22.79 -10.11 1.29
N ASP A 707 -23.58 -11.08 1.76
CA ASP A 707 -24.35 -11.97 0.89
C ASP A 707 -25.42 -11.17 0.13
N THR A 708 -26.24 -10.42 0.86
CA THR A 708 -27.29 -9.55 0.32
C THR A 708 -26.72 -8.59 -0.72
N ILE A 709 -25.76 -7.74 -0.34
CA ILE A 709 -25.21 -6.74 -1.27
C ILE A 709 -24.38 -7.38 -2.40
N GLY A 710 -23.80 -8.57 -2.18
CA GLY A 710 -23.15 -9.36 -3.24
C GLY A 710 -24.14 -9.86 -4.30
N ARG A 711 -25.32 -10.31 -3.88
CA ARG A 711 -26.40 -10.71 -4.80
C ARG A 711 -26.99 -9.50 -5.53
N LEU A 712 -27.20 -8.40 -4.83
CA LEU A 712 -27.76 -7.17 -5.41
C LEU A 712 -26.80 -6.43 -6.35
N VAL A 713 -25.48 -6.47 -6.12
CA VAL A 713 -24.51 -5.62 -6.84
C VAL A 713 -23.60 -6.41 -7.79
N MET A 714 -23.50 -7.75 -7.65
CA MET A 714 -22.63 -8.58 -8.48
C MET A 714 -23.37 -9.72 -9.21
N GLY A 715 -24.70 -9.78 -9.15
CA GLY A 715 -25.49 -10.87 -9.74
C GLY A 715 -25.17 -12.26 -9.15
N GLN A 716 -24.71 -12.31 -7.89
CA GLN A 716 -24.29 -13.57 -7.24
C GLN A 716 -25.43 -14.60 -7.23
N LYS A 717 -25.19 -15.77 -7.83
CA LYS A 717 -26.15 -16.88 -7.86
C LYS A 717 -26.15 -17.63 -6.52
N GLY A 718 -27.25 -17.52 -5.77
CA GLY A 718 -27.44 -18.17 -4.47
C GLY A 718 -26.73 -17.49 -3.30
N SER A 719 -26.91 -18.04 -2.09
CA SER A 719 -26.33 -17.54 -0.84
C SER A 719 -24.94 -18.14 -0.56
N LEU A 720 -24.01 -17.32 -0.09
CA LEU A 720 -22.63 -17.66 0.27
C LEU A 720 -22.29 -17.36 1.75
N ILE A 721 -23.29 -17.22 2.63
CA ILE A 721 -23.09 -16.95 4.08
C ILE A 721 -22.12 -18.00 4.69
N PHE A 722 -21.09 -17.52 5.40
CA PHE A 722 -19.92 -18.25 5.93
C PHE A 722 -18.97 -18.88 4.89
N ASN A 723 -19.24 -18.73 3.59
CA ASN A 723 -18.41 -19.22 2.49
C ASN A 723 -17.86 -18.08 1.62
N ASN A 724 -18.18 -16.81 1.93
CA ASN A 724 -17.87 -15.66 1.09
C ASN A 724 -16.52 -15.02 1.48
N PRO A 725 -15.46 -15.11 0.66
CA PRO A 725 -14.16 -14.53 0.98
C PRO A 725 -14.17 -13.00 1.05
N ARG A 726 -15.19 -12.32 0.49
CA ARG A 726 -15.29 -10.86 0.48
C ARG A 726 -15.55 -10.26 1.87
N VAL A 727 -16.12 -11.01 2.82
CA VAL A 727 -16.38 -10.50 4.20
C VAL A 727 -15.08 -10.03 4.85
N ALA A 728 -14.06 -10.89 4.90
CA ALA A 728 -12.77 -10.56 5.50
C ALA A 728 -12.03 -9.44 4.75
N VAL A 729 -12.18 -9.34 3.42
CA VAL A 729 -11.64 -8.25 2.61
C VAL A 729 -12.30 -6.93 2.99
N ALA A 730 -13.63 -6.88 3.00
CA ALA A 730 -14.39 -5.67 3.31
C ALA A 730 -14.14 -5.18 4.74
N GLN A 731 -14.18 -6.07 5.75
CA GLN A 731 -13.84 -5.71 7.14
C GLN A 731 -12.45 -5.09 7.26
N SER A 732 -11.46 -5.61 6.52
CA SER A 732 -10.10 -5.08 6.56
C SER A 732 -9.98 -3.64 6.00
N LEU A 733 -10.94 -3.18 5.19
CA LEU A 733 -11.00 -1.81 4.67
C LEU A 733 -11.51 -0.81 5.71
N PHE A 734 -12.49 -1.20 6.52
CA PHE A 734 -13.04 -0.37 7.61
C PHE A 734 -12.18 -0.36 8.88
N LEU A 735 -11.43 -1.44 9.12
CA LEU A 735 -10.50 -1.58 10.25
C LEU A 735 -9.04 -1.22 9.91
N ARG A 736 -8.81 -0.47 8.82
CA ARG A 736 -7.49 -0.03 8.37
C ARG A 736 -6.82 0.90 9.38
N ASP A 737 -5.58 0.63 9.75
CA ASP A 737 -4.77 1.60 10.49
C ASP A 737 -4.33 2.77 9.57
N PHE A 738 -4.59 4.00 10.00
CA PHE A 738 -4.18 5.24 9.32
C PHE A 738 -3.10 6.00 10.10
N SER A 739 -2.63 5.51 11.25
CA SER A 739 -1.61 6.17 12.08
C SER A 739 -0.18 6.09 11.51
N SER A 740 0.03 5.44 10.37
CA SER A 740 1.36 5.20 9.83
C SER A 740 2.11 6.50 9.49
N PRO A 741 3.45 6.55 9.63
CA PRO A 741 4.24 7.76 9.38
C PRO A 741 4.03 8.35 7.99
N MET A 742 3.85 7.51 6.96
CA MET A 742 3.50 7.95 5.61
C MET A 742 2.16 8.72 5.55
N VAL A 743 1.13 8.29 6.28
CA VAL A 743 -0.16 8.98 6.31
C VAL A 743 -0.03 10.30 7.09
N LEU A 744 0.69 10.31 8.21
CA LEU A 744 0.97 11.55 8.96
C LEU A 744 1.79 12.56 8.15
N ALA A 745 2.79 12.12 7.39
CA ALA A 745 3.59 12.96 6.48
C ALA A 745 2.72 13.63 5.40
N ASN A 746 1.70 12.94 4.88
CA ASN A 746 0.75 13.50 3.92
C ASN A 746 -0.11 14.64 4.48
N PHE A 747 -0.44 14.61 5.78
CA PHE A 747 -1.13 15.71 6.46
C PHE A 747 -0.21 16.92 6.65
N ALA A 748 1.05 16.69 7.04
CA ALA A 748 2.03 17.73 7.27
C ALA A 748 2.55 18.40 5.98
N PHE A 749 2.72 17.62 4.90
CA PHE A 749 3.31 18.09 3.65
C PHE A 749 2.45 17.69 2.43
N PRO A 750 1.30 18.37 2.18
CA PRO A 750 0.42 18.02 1.07
C PRO A 750 1.03 17.97 -0.35
N PRO A 751 2.13 18.69 -0.68
CA PRO A 751 2.85 18.50 -1.94
C PRO A 751 3.44 17.09 -2.13
N LEU A 752 3.61 16.30 -1.05
CA LEU A 752 4.05 14.90 -1.12
C LEU A 752 2.90 13.93 -1.47
N ASN A 753 1.64 14.37 -1.50
CA ASN A 753 0.49 13.51 -1.79
C ASN A 753 0.54 12.80 -3.17
N PRO A 754 1.04 13.40 -4.27
CA PRO A 754 1.23 12.68 -5.54
C PRO A 754 2.28 11.56 -5.41
N LEU A 755 3.41 11.84 -4.75
CA LEU A 755 4.47 10.87 -4.48
C LEU A 755 3.98 9.74 -3.58
N SER A 756 3.21 10.05 -2.54
CA SER A 756 2.66 9.04 -1.64
C SER A 756 1.53 8.23 -2.28
N ARG A 757 0.71 8.81 -3.16
CA ARG A 757 -0.28 8.07 -3.97
C ARG A 757 0.39 7.13 -4.96
N TRP A 758 1.41 7.59 -5.68
CA TRP A 758 2.25 6.73 -6.52
C TRP A 758 2.89 5.61 -5.69
N ALA A 759 3.44 5.96 -4.53
CA ALA A 759 3.96 4.99 -3.58
C ALA A 759 2.86 4.03 -3.07
N MET A 760 1.62 4.42 -2.84
CA MET A 760 0.59 3.48 -2.38
C MET A 760 -0.01 2.63 -3.51
N ASN A 761 -0.13 3.17 -4.72
CA ASN A 761 -0.53 2.39 -5.89
C ASN A 761 0.48 1.29 -6.17
N LYS A 762 1.77 1.66 -6.12
CA LYS A 762 2.85 0.82 -6.62
C LYS A 762 3.70 0.17 -5.51
N PHE A 763 3.52 0.56 -4.25
CA PHE A 763 4.08 -0.15 -3.08
C PHE A 763 3.05 -0.74 -2.14
N GLY A 764 1.86 -0.15 -2.04
CA GLY A 764 0.60 -0.62 -1.46
C GLY A 764 0.60 -1.37 -0.13
N SER A 765 -0.56 -1.91 0.27
CA SER A 765 -0.65 -2.83 1.42
C SER A 765 -1.49 -4.07 1.07
N LYS A 766 -1.76 -5.02 1.99
CA LYS A 766 -2.71 -6.14 1.69
C LYS A 766 -3.93 -5.56 1.03
N LEU A 767 -4.39 -4.54 1.73
CA LEU A 767 -5.59 -3.82 1.52
C LEU A 767 -5.64 -3.13 0.17
N THR A 768 -4.51 -2.77 -0.44
CA THR A 768 -4.54 -2.29 -1.83
C THR A 768 -4.70 -3.45 -2.80
N LYS A 769 -4.01 -4.58 -2.62
CA LYS A 769 -4.27 -5.78 -3.42
C LYS A 769 -5.71 -6.25 -3.27
N ASP A 770 -6.22 -6.35 -2.06
CA ASP A 770 -7.56 -6.87 -1.80
C ASP A 770 -8.65 -5.88 -2.27
N ASN A 771 -8.41 -4.56 -2.21
CA ASN A 771 -9.27 -3.52 -2.78
C ASN A 771 -9.30 -3.56 -4.31
N ASP A 772 -8.13 -3.66 -4.93
CA ASP A 772 -8.02 -3.70 -6.38
C ASP A 772 -8.56 -5.06 -6.89
N ASN A 773 -8.36 -6.13 -6.13
CA ASN A 773 -9.03 -7.41 -6.34
C ASN A 773 -10.56 -7.26 -6.34
N LEU A 774 -11.11 -6.56 -5.35
CA LEU A 774 -12.55 -6.29 -5.29
C LEU A 774 -13.04 -5.48 -6.50
N LYS A 775 -12.20 -4.60 -7.08
CA LYS A 775 -12.52 -3.89 -8.32
C LYS A 775 -12.59 -4.83 -9.51
N ALA A 776 -11.60 -5.69 -9.74
CA ALA A 776 -11.64 -6.57 -10.91
C ALA A 776 -12.66 -7.72 -10.78
N GLU A 777 -12.96 -8.18 -9.55
CA GLU A 777 -14.17 -8.98 -9.28
C GLU A 777 -15.43 -8.27 -9.80
N MET A 778 -15.57 -6.99 -9.49
CA MET A 778 -16.70 -6.18 -9.93
C MET A 778 -16.71 -5.93 -11.44
N THR A 779 -15.54 -5.63 -12.05
CA THR A 779 -15.39 -5.49 -13.50
C THR A 779 -15.82 -6.76 -14.23
N ALA A 780 -15.41 -7.94 -13.76
CA ALA A 780 -15.82 -9.21 -14.34
C ALA A 780 -17.33 -9.46 -14.19
N ALA A 781 -17.94 -9.10 -13.05
CA ALA A 781 -19.38 -9.22 -12.85
C ALA A 781 -20.18 -8.30 -13.79
N VAL A 782 -19.73 -7.04 -13.98
CA VAL A 782 -20.36 -6.09 -14.90
C VAL A 782 -20.30 -6.57 -16.34
N TYR A 783 -19.13 -7.04 -16.82
CA TYR A 783 -19.02 -7.56 -18.18
C TYR A 783 -19.85 -8.85 -18.39
N ALA A 784 -19.88 -9.76 -17.43
CA ALA A 784 -20.69 -10.97 -17.51
C ALA A 784 -22.21 -10.66 -17.59
N ARG A 785 -22.68 -9.60 -16.91
CA ARG A 785 -24.08 -9.17 -17.00
C ARG A 785 -24.41 -8.49 -18.33
N ILE A 786 -23.47 -7.74 -18.90
CA ILE A 786 -23.60 -7.19 -20.27
C ILE A 786 -23.72 -8.33 -21.28
N GLU A 787 -22.81 -9.31 -21.24
CA GLU A 787 -22.83 -10.49 -22.13
C GLU A 787 -24.13 -11.30 -21.99
N GLN A 788 -24.66 -11.46 -20.76
CA GLN A 788 -25.96 -12.12 -20.54
C GLN A 788 -27.14 -11.36 -21.18
N ARG A 789 -27.15 -10.02 -21.12
CA ARG A 789 -28.19 -9.19 -21.74
C ARG A 789 -28.17 -9.27 -23.28
N GLU A 790 -26.97 -9.34 -23.87
CA GLU A 790 -26.79 -9.47 -25.33
C GLU A 790 -27.16 -10.87 -25.84
N SER A 791 -26.88 -11.92 -25.07
CA SER A 791 -27.10 -13.31 -25.48
C SER A 791 -28.51 -13.86 -25.21
N SER A 792 -29.20 -13.40 -24.15
CA SER A 792 -30.54 -13.86 -23.78
C SER A 792 -31.44 -12.71 -23.28
N PRO A 793 -32.01 -11.89 -24.19
CA PRO A 793 -32.84 -10.73 -23.80
C PRO A 793 -34.08 -11.09 -22.99
N GLU A 794 -34.67 -12.27 -23.22
CA GLU A 794 -35.91 -12.70 -22.56
C GLU A 794 -35.68 -13.10 -21.09
N GLU A 795 -34.64 -13.90 -20.80
CA GLU A 795 -34.23 -14.23 -19.42
C GLU A 795 -33.72 -13.00 -18.63
N SER A 796 -33.22 -11.97 -19.32
CA SER A 796 -32.70 -10.76 -18.67
C SER A 796 -33.76 -10.00 -17.87
N ASN A 797 -35.04 -10.11 -18.26
CA ASN A 797 -36.16 -9.46 -17.58
C ASN A 797 -36.56 -10.12 -16.25
N GLU A 798 -36.12 -11.35 -15.97
CA GLU A 798 -36.52 -12.08 -14.76
C GLU A 798 -35.64 -11.78 -13.53
N THR A 799 -34.44 -11.23 -13.75
CA THR A 799 -33.47 -10.93 -12.69
C THR A 799 -33.23 -9.42 -12.61
N TYR A 800 -33.55 -8.80 -11.47
CA TYR A 800 -33.31 -7.39 -11.20
C TYR A 800 -32.14 -7.22 -10.23
N ASP A 801 -30.97 -6.85 -10.73
CA ASP A 801 -29.84 -6.43 -9.91
C ASP A 801 -29.48 -4.93 -10.10
N PHE A 802 -28.49 -4.43 -9.38
CA PHE A 802 -28.05 -3.03 -9.49
C PHE A 802 -27.24 -2.77 -10.76
N ILE A 803 -26.56 -3.77 -11.31
CA ILE A 803 -25.85 -3.64 -12.59
C ILE A 803 -26.89 -3.39 -13.68
N ASP A 804 -27.99 -4.13 -13.70
CA ASP A 804 -29.11 -3.89 -14.61
C ASP A 804 -29.63 -2.46 -14.53
N LEU A 805 -29.94 -2.01 -13.30
CA LEU A 805 -30.45 -0.67 -13.05
C LEU A 805 -29.45 0.43 -13.46
N PHE A 806 -28.14 0.17 -13.43
CA PHE A 806 -27.13 1.09 -13.96
C PHE A 806 -26.96 1.00 -15.49
N LEU A 807 -27.05 -0.20 -16.07
CA LEU A 807 -26.94 -0.44 -17.51
C LEU A 807 -28.15 0.11 -18.28
N ASP A 808 -29.35 0.10 -17.69
CA ASP A 808 -30.53 0.73 -18.29
C ASP A 808 -30.33 2.24 -18.49
N PHE A 809 -29.67 2.93 -17.55
CA PHE A 809 -29.27 4.34 -17.70
C PHE A 809 -28.03 4.55 -18.59
N ALA A 810 -27.32 3.49 -18.98
CA ALA A 810 -26.22 3.54 -19.95
C ALA A 810 -26.71 3.27 -21.39
N ALA A 811 -27.70 2.39 -21.57
CA ALA A 811 -28.28 2.02 -22.86
C ALA A 811 -29.09 3.15 -23.52
N ASP A 812 -29.62 4.08 -22.72
CA ASP A 812 -30.51 5.16 -23.18
C ASP A 812 -29.82 6.23 -24.07
N MET A 813 -28.49 6.18 -24.25
CA MET A 813 -27.75 7.00 -25.23
C MET A 813 -26.53 6.27 -25.81
N ALA A 814 -26.56 5.93 -27.10
CA ALA A 814 -25.54 5.12 -27.76
C ALA A 814 -24.12 5.75 -27.83
N VAL A 815 -23.15 4.84 -27.79
CA VAL A 815 -21.67 4.97 -27.89
C VAL A 815 -21.13 6.14 -28.73
N LYS A 816 -20.12 6.83 -28.19
CA LYS A 816 -19.07 7.54 -28.96
C LYS A 816 -17.69 7.35 -28.33
N GLU A 817 -16.67 7.42 -29.19
CA GLU A 817 -15.27 7.14 -28.89
C GLU A 817 -14.57 8.18 -27.99
N LYS A 818 -13.34 7.87 -27.60
CA LYS A 818 -12.50 8.63 -26.66
C LYS A 818 -12.12 10.03 -27.17
N ASP A 819 -12.76 11.05 -26.62
CA ASP A 819 -12.21 12.42 -26.53
C ASP A 819 -11.70 12.69 -25.10
N GLU A 820 -10.63 13.48 -24.97
CA GLU A 820 -9.95 13.75 -23.70
C GLU A 820 -10.84 14.49 -22.66
N PHE A 821 -10.83 14.01 -21.41
CA PHE A 821 -11.59 14.63 -20.33
C PHE A 821 -11.01 15.99 -19.90
N LYS A 822 -11.57 17.10 -20.40
CA LYS A 822 -11.26 18.47 -19.96
C LYS A 822 -12.37 19.03 -19.07
N LEU A 823 -12.01 19.40 -17.85
CA LEU A 823 -12.93 19.82 -16.77
C LEU A 823 -13.77 21.07 -17.08
N SER A 824 -13.40 21.86 -18.09
CA SER A 824 -14.00 23.15 -18.43
C SER A 824 -15.19 23.09 -19.40
N GLU A 825 -15.40 22.00 -20.15
CA GLU A 825 -16.29 22.01 -21.33
C GLU A 825 -17.42 20.96 -21.33
N SER A 826 -17.74 20.35 -20.18
CA SER A 826 -18.86 19.40 -20.12
C SER A 826 -20.24 20.06 -20.30
N GLN A 827 -20.79 20.00 -21.52
CA GLN A 827 -22.20 19.65 -21.64
C GLN A 827 -22.38 18.25 -21.04
N VAL A 828 -23.41 18.06 -20.21
CA VAL A 828 -23.51 16.87 -19.37
C VAL A 828 -23.92 15.66 -20.20
N THR A 829 -22.92 14.83 -20.55
CA THR A 829 -23.15 13.45 -21.01
C THR A 829 -23.93 12.70 -19.93
N LYS A 830 -25.08 12.11 -20.32
CA LYS A 830 -26.03 11.45 -19.41
C LYS A 830 -25.68 9.99 -19.10
N ALA A 831 -24.99 9.29 -20.00
CA ALA A 831 -24.60 7.90 -19.81
C ALA A 831 -23.43 7.74 -18.81
N LEU A 832 -23.39 6.59 -18.13
CA LEU A 832 -22.25 6.14 -17.34
C LEU A 832 -21.28 5.35 -18.24
N THR A 833 -19.97 5.48 -18.02
CA THR A 833 -18.99 4.53 -18.58
C THR A 833 -18.95 3.23 -17.75
N VAL A 834 -18.42 2.15 -18.32
CA VAL A 834 -18.23 0.88 -17.58
C VAL A 834 -17.42 1.10 -16.30
N ASP A 835 -16.35 1.91 -16.36
CA ASP A 835 -15.55 2.26 -15.18
C ASP A 835 -16.33 3.08 -14.14
N GLU A 836 -17.25 3.95 -14.56
CA GLU A 836 -18.14 4.65 -13.62
C GLU A 836 -19.18 3.70 -13.00
N VAL A 837 -19.67 2.69 -13.72
CA VAL A 837 -20.56 1.64 -13.17
C VAL A 837 -19.80 0.79 -12.14
N VAL A 838 -18.61 0.30 -12.49
CA VAL A 838 -17.73 -0.46 -11.57
C VAL A 838 -17.41 0.37 -10.32
N ALA A 839 -17.10 1.66 -10.47
CA ALA A 839 -16.82 2.56 -9.34
C ALA A 839 -18.04 2.77 -8.43
N GLN A 840 -19.27 2.83 -8.96
CA GLN A 840 -20.49 2.91 -8.16
C GLN A 840 -20.76 1.58 -7.45
N ALA A 841 -20.62 0.47 -8.16
CA ALA A 841 -20.86 -0.86 -7.63
C ALA A 841 -19.91 -1.20 -6.46
N VAL A 842 -18.61 -0.91 -6.57
CA VAL A 842 -17.65 -1.11 -5.47
C VAL A 842 -18.00 -0.26 -4.23
N VAL A 843 -18.41 1.01 -4.39
CA VAL A 843 -18.76 1.84 -3.22
C VAL A 843 -20.09 1.41 -2.58
N PHE A 844 -21.04 0.89 -3.37
CA PHE A 844 -22.31 0.36 -2.82
C PHE A 844 -22.13 -0.99 -2.12
N LEU A 845 -21.28 -1.87 -2.65
CA LEU A 845 -20.90 -3.12 -1.99
C LEU A 845 -20.29 -2.85 -0.60
N LEU A 846 -19.34 -1.93 -0.51
CA LEU A 846 -18.69 -1.57 0.76
C LEU A 846 -19.63 -0.84 1.72
N ALA A 847 -20.47 0.07 1.22
CA ALA A 847 -21.40 0.83 2.05
C ALA A 847 -22.52 -0.05 2.63
N GLY A 848 -23.16 -0.89 1.82
CA GLY A 848 -24.23 -1.79 2.28
C GLY A 848 -23.73 -2.88 3.24
N PHE A 849 -22.47 -3.30 3.09
CA PHE A 849 -21.87 -4.31 3.97
C PHE A 849 -21.73 -3.83 5.43
N ASP A 850 -20.87 -2.83 5.68
CA ASP A 850 -20.39 -2.54 7.05
C ASP A 850 -21.42 -1.77 7.87
N THR A 851 -22.16 -0.82 7.25
CA THR A 851 -23.11 0.00 8.02
C THR A 851 -24.32 -0.79 8.47
N THR A 852 -24.95 -1.59 7.60
CA THR A 852 -26.12 -2.41 8.01
C THR A 852 -25.72 -3.46 9.05
N ALA A 853 -24.54 -4.08 8.92
CA ALA A 853 -24.09 -5.11 9.87
C ALA A 853 -23.82 -4.53 11.27
N ASN A 854 -23.18 -3.36 11.33
CA ASN A 854 -22.97 -2.64 12.59
C ASN A 854 -24.31 -2.19 13.20
N ALA A 855 -25.26 -1.68 12.41
CA ALA A 855 -26.57 -1.26 12.88
C ALA A 855 -27.34 -2.42 13.51
N LEU A 856 -27.40 -3.58 12.84
CA LEU A 856 -28.01 -4.81 13.38
C LEU A 856 -27.30 -5.31 14.64
N GLY A 857 -25.97 -5.24 14.69
CA GLY A 857 -25.18 -5.58 15.88
C GLY A 857 -25.52 -4.70 17.09
N TYR A 858 -25.53 -3.38 16.91
CA TYR A 858 -25.91 -2.46 17.99
C TYR A 858 -27.39 -2.61 18.36
N THR A 859 -28.30 -2.76 17.40
CA THR A 859 -29.74 -2.91 17.71
C THR A 859 -29.98 -4.18 18.53
N SER A 860 -29.32 -5.28 18.17
CA SER A 860 -29.39 -6.53 18.94
C SER A 860 -28.82 -6.39 20.35
N TRP A 861 -27.76 -5.62 20.53
CA TRP A 861 -27.21 -5.31 21.85
C TRP A 861 -28.15 -4.45 22.70
N MET A 862 -28.79 -3.44 22.10
CA MET A 862 -29.74 -2.58 22.80
C MET A 862 -30.99 -3.39 23.19
N LEU A 863 -31.54 -4.19 22.28
CA LEU A 863 -32.67 -5.09 22.54
C LEU A 863 -32.34 -6.13 23.63
N ALA A 864 -31.17 -6.76 23.56
CA ALA A 864 -30.72 -7.71 24.58
C ALA A 864 -30.48 -7.07 25.97
N SER A 865 -30.30 -5.76 26.02
CA SER A 865 -30.16 -4.96 27.25
C SER A 865 -31.50 -4.40 27.77
N HIS A 866 -32.56 -4.42 26.95
CA HIS A 866 -33.89 -3.84 27.22
C HIS A 866 -35.00 -4.85 26.85
N PRO A 867 -35.23 -5.91 27.65
CA PRO A 867 -36.16 -6.98 27.33
C PRO A 867 -37.62 -6.51 27.11
N GLU A 868 -38.02 -5.41 27.73
CA GLU A 868 -39.31 -4.74 27.53
C GLU A 868 -39.44 -4.14 26.12
N VAL A 869 -38.37 -3.53 25.59
CA VAL A 869 -38.32 -3.04 24.21
C VAL A 869 -38.32 -4.22 23.22
N LEU A 870 -37.57 -5.29 23.53
CA LEU A 870 -37.55 -6.51 22.72
C LEU A 870 -38.94 -7.13 22.57
N LYS A 871 -39.68 -7.27 23.68
CA LYS A 871 -41.05 -7.79 23.66
C LYS A 871 -41.99 -6.91 22.85
N ARG A 872 -41.90 -5.59 22.99
CA ARG A 872 -42.74 -4.67 22.22
C ARG A 872 -42.44 -4.68 20.72
N CYS A 873 -41.20 -4.94 20.31
CA CYS A 873 -40.90 -5.25 18.91
C CYS A 873 -41.53 -6.57 18.47
N GLN A 874 -41.46 -7.62 19.30
CA GLN A 874 -42.09 -8.92 19.00
C GLN A 874 -43.62 -8.79 18.86
N GLU A 875 -44.28 -8.01 19.72
CA GLU A 875 -45.72 -7.72 19.64
C GLU A 875 -46.09 -7.05 18.30
N GLU A 876 -45.31 -6.05 17.85
CA GLU A 876 -45.50 -5.40 16.54
C GLU A 876 -45.23 -6.37 15.38
N ILE A 877 -44.22 -7.23 15.49
CA ILE A 877 -43.88 -8.24 14.47
C ILE A 877 -44.98 -9.30 14.36
N ASP A 878 -45.60 -9.70 15.47
CA ASP A 878 -46.73 -10.65 15.47
C ASP A 878 -48.01 -10.03 14.89
N GLU A 879 -48.19 -8.71 14.97
CA GLU A 879 -49.33 -8.00 14.39
C GLU A 879 -49.23 -7.91 12.85
N PHE A 880 -48.04 -7.64 12.30
CA PHE A 880 -47.85 -7.34 10.88
C PHE A 880 -47.15 -8.42 10.05
N CYS A 881 -46.34 -9.31 10.65
CA CYS A 881 -45.48 -10.27 9.94
C CYS A 881 -45.96 -11.73 10.09
N CYS A 882 -47.27 -11.94 10.00
CA CYS A 882 -47.95 -13.22 10.17
C CYS A 882 -47.56 -14.31 9.15
N ASP A 883 -47.33 -13.92 7.89
CA ASP A 883 -46.99 -14.83 6.79
C ASP A 883 -45.51 -15.23 6.80
N GLU A 884 -45.17 -16.38 6.22
CA GLU A 884 -43.78 -16.87 6.18
C GLU A 884 -42.83 -15.86 5.51
N SER A 885 -43.28 -15.26 4.41
CA SER A 885 -42.65 -14.14 3.69
C SER A 885 -43.27 -12.81 4.11
N ILE A 886 -42.43 -11.81 4.40
CA ILE A 886 -42.79 -10.49 4.94
C ILE A 886 -42.82 -9.47 3.79
N SER A 887 -43.98 -8.92 3.46
CA SER A 887 -44.13 -8.00 2.33
C SER A 887 -43.42 -6.65 2.57
N TYR A 888 -43.27 -5.84 1.51
CA TYR A 888 -42.68 -4.50 1.67
C TYR A 888 -43.57 -3.60 2.53
N GLU A 889 -44.88 -3.76 2.42
CA GLU A 889 -45.91 -3.08 3.21
C GLU A 889 -45.76 -3.41 4.70
N ASP A 890 -45.58 -4.68 5.05
CA ASP A 890 -45.41 -5.11 6.45
C ASP A 890 -44.14 -4.49 7.06
N VAL A 891 -43.02 -4.50 6.32
CA VAL A 891 -41.78 -3.81 6.72
C VAL A 891 -41.97 -2.30 6.91
N VAL A 892 -42.89 -1.66 6.18
CA VAL A 892 -43.23 -0.24 6.40
C VAL A 892 -44.07 -0.05 7.67
N ASN A 893 -44.94 -0.99 8.01
CA ASN A 893 -45.79 -0.96 9.20
C ASN A 893 -45.05 -1.23 10.51
N LEU A 894 -43.85 -1.81 10.47
CA LEU A 894 -42.95 -1.97 11.64
C LEU A 894 -42.38 -0.60 12.12
N THR A 895 -43.24 0.22 12.74
CA THR A 895 -42.96 1.61 13.17
C THR A 895 -42.19 1.71 14.48
N TYR A 896 -42.48 0.86 15.47
CA TYR A 896 -41.75 0.77 16.73
C TYR A 896 -40.39 0.13 16.52
N THR A 897 -40.30 -0.92 15.70
CA THR A 897 -39.03 -1.51 15.27
C THR A 897 -38.18 -0.47 14.51
N GLU A 898 -38.80 0.36 13.66
CA GLU A 898 -38.11 1.51 13.03
C GLU A 898 -37.65 2.55 14.07
N ALA A 899 -38.44 2.82 15.10
CA ALA A 899 -38.07 3.70 16.20
C ALA A 899 -36.88 3.15 17.02
N VAL A 900 -36.81 1.83 17.23
CA VAL A 900 -35.67 1.14 17.88
C VAL A 900 -34.41 1.23 17.03
N CYS A 901 -34.49 0.99 15.72
CA CYS A 901 -33.38 1.22 14.79
C CYS A 901 -32.91 2.68 14.82
N LYS A 902 -33.84 3.65 14.79
CA LYS A 902 -33.50 5.08 14.84
C LYS A 902 -32.83 5.50 16.14
N GLU A 903 -33.34 5.03 17.28
CA GLU A 903 -32.74 5.31 18.58
C GLU A 903 -31.37 4.65 18.71
N THR A 904 -31.20 3.44 18.18
CA THR A 904 -29.88 2.78 18.14
C THR A 904 -28.88 3.59 17.32
N LEU A 905 -29.29 4.08 16.14
CA LEU A 905 -28.45 4.96 15.31
C LEU A 905 -28.27 6.38 15.89
N ARG A 906 -29.09 6.78 16.88
CA ARG A 906 -28.82 7.99 17.68
C ARG A 906 -27.63 7.75 18.61
N PHE A 907 -27.61 6.63 19.33
CA PHE A 907 -26.48 6.22 20.18
C PHE A 907 -25.21 5.89 19.39
N TYR A 908 -25.36 5.21 18.25
CA TYR A 908 -24.26 4.71 17.43
C TYR A 908 -24.35 5.22 15.98
N PRO A 909 -24.09 6.53 15.72
CA PRO A 909 -24.17 7.13 14.39
C PRO A 909 -23.01 6.69 13.49
N LEU A 910 -23.17 5.53 12.85
CA LEU A 910 -22.15 4.88 11.99
C LEU A 910 -21.60 5.79 10.90
N GLY A 911 -22.47 6.59 10.28
CA GLY A 911 -22.14 7.52 9.20
C GLY A 911 -21.48 8.83 9.66
N ALA A 912 -21.19 9.04 10.95
CA ALA A 912 -20.69 10.31 11.49
C ALA A 912 -19.43 10.84 10.78
N PHE A 913 -18.54 9.98 10.29
CA PHE A 913 -17.36 10.40 9.51
C PHE A 913 -17.71 11.05 8.16
N ALA A 914 -18.86 10.68 7.59
CA ALA A 914 -19.36 11.23 6.35
C ALA A 914 -20.01 12.61 6.55
N ASN A 915 -20.32 13.00 7.80
CA ASN A 915 -20.80 14.33 8.19
C ASN A 915 -19.66 15.37 8.20
N SER A 916 -18.90 15.39 7.11
CA SER A 916 -17.84 16.36 6.84
C SER A 916 -18.10 17.11 5.55
N ARG A 917 -17.57 18.34 5.48
CA ARG A 917 -17.61 19.26 4.33
C ARG A 917 -16.26 19.95 4.14
N MET A 918 -16.08 20.59 2.99
CA MET A 918 -14.96 21.46 2.67
C MET A 918 -15.49 22.76 2.08
N CYS A 919 -15.00 23.89 2.58
CA CYS A 919 -15.29 25.22 2.06
C CYS A 919 -14.67 25.39 0.66
N MET A 920 -15.50 25.54 -0.36
CA MET A 920 -15.09 25.70 -1.76
C MET A 920 -14.87 27.17 -2.15
N LYS A 921 -15.50 28.09 -1.43
CA LYS A 921 -15.41 29.54 -1.58
C LYS A 921 -15.62 30.18 -0.21
N GLU A 922 -14.79 31.16 0.13
CA GLU A 922 -14.88 31.89 1.40
C GLU A 922 -16.27 32.50 1.63
N THR A 923 -16.76 32.38 2.86
CA THR A 923 -18.09 32.83 3.27
C THR A 923 -18.20 32.93 4.80
N ASP A 924 -19.20 33.64 5.29
CA ASP A 924 -19.50 33.75 6.72
C ASP A 924 -20.60 32.76 7.14
N VAL A 925 -20.36 32.07 8.25
CA VAL A 925 -21.30 31.10 8.85
C VAL A 925 -21.40 31.41 10.34
N CYS A 926 -22.59 31.75 10.83
CA CYS A 926 -22.86 32.03 12.24
C CYS A 926 -21.85 33.04 12.87
N GLY A 927 -21.46 34.08 12.12
CA GLY A 927 -20.49 35.10 12.55
C GLY A 927 -19.01 34.71 12.43
N LEU A 928 -18.70 33.51 11.93
CA LEU A 928 -17.33 33.05 11.67
C LEU A 928 -17.03 33.03 10.16
N THR A 929 -16.00 33.74 9.74
CA THR A 929 -15.49 33.71 8.36
C THR A 929 -14.72 32.41 8.09
N ILE A 930 -15.27 31.55 7.23
CA ILE A 930 -14.68 30.25 6.85
C ILE A 930 -13.97 30.39 5.51
N GLU A 931 -12.64 30.39 5.54
CA GLU A 931 -11.77 30.46 4.35
C GLU A 931 -11.94 29.25 3.42
N LYS A 932 -11.75 29.48 2.12
CA LYS A 932 -11.66 28.42 1.12
C LYS A 932 -10.57 27.39 1.49
N GLY A 933 -10.92 26.10 1.42
CA GLY A 933 -10.06 24.97 1.78
C GLY A 933 -10.16 24.54 3.24
N THR A 934 -10.87 25.30 4.09
CA THR A 934 -11.19 24.88 5.46
C THR A 934 -12.13 23.68 5.43
N ASN A 935 -11.80 22.61 6.16
CA ASN A 935 -12.70 21.48 6.36
C ASN A 935 -13.65 21.78 7.52
N ILE A 936 -14.82 21.15 7.48
CA ILE A 936 -15.77 21.11 8.59
C ILE A 936 -16.11 19.66 8.85
N GLN A 937 -16.19 19.26 10.11
CA GLN A 937 -16.62 17.94 10.55
C GLN A 937 -17.63 18.14 11.67
N VAL A 938 -18.79 17.50 11.54
CA VAL A 938 -19.81 17.55 12.58
C VAL A 938 -19.49 16.51 13.65
N ASP A 939 -19.42 16.93 14.91
CA ASP A 939 -19.47 16.00 16.03
C ASP A 939 -20.91 15.50 16.18
N THR A 940 -21.18 14.39 15.49
CA THR A 940 -22.51 13.79 15.45
C THR A 940 -22.90 13.16 16.79
N PHE A 941 -21.92 12.70 17.59
CA PHE A 941 -22.19 12.20 18.94
C PHE A 941 -22.58 13.37 19.86
N GLY A 942 -21.80 14.45 19.89
CA GLY A 942 -22.16 15.66 20.64
C GLY A 942 -23.56 16.18 20.28
N LEU A 943 -23.90 16.23 19.00
CA LEU A 943 -25.23 16.66 18.53
C LEU A 943 -26.36 15.67 18.91
N HIS A 944 -26.10 14.36 18.89
CA HIS A 944 -27.08 13.31 19.22
C HIS A 944 -27.32 13.13 20.73
N PHE A 945 -26.39 13.59 21.57
CA PHE A 945 -26.48 13.55 23.04
C PHE A 945 -26.67 14.94 23.68
N ASP A 946 -26.84 15.99 22.87
CA ASP A 946 -27.07 17.36 23.35
C ASP A 946 -28.41 17.47 24.10
N THR A 947 -28.35 17.66 25.43
CA THR A 947 -29.57 17.78 26.27
C THR A 947 -30.42 18.99 25.94
N SER A 948 -29.87 20.03 25.29
CA SER A 948 -30.69 21.17 24.80
C SER A 948 -31.56 20.83 23.57
N ILE A 949 -31.27 19.71 22.90
CA ILE A 949 -32.01 19.18 21.75
C ILE A 949 -32.83 17.96 22.15
N TRP A 950 -32.22 17.06 22.92
CA TRP A 950 -32.75 15.74 23.27
C TRP A 950 -33.28 15.65 24.71
N GLY A 951 -33.32 16.76 25.46
CA GLY A 951 -33.76 16.79 26.86
C GLY A 951 -32.80 16.09 27.82
N ASP A 952 -33.14 16.07 29.10
CA ASP A 952 -32.34 15.37 30.11
C ASP A 952 -32.33 13.83 29.89
N ASP A 953 -33.34 13.29 29.19
CA ASP A 953 -33.43 11.87 28.76
C ASP A 953 -32.55 11.53 27.54
N ALA A 954 -31.60 12.40 27.16
CA ALA A 954 -30.68 12.18 26.04
C ALA A 954 -29.76 10.96 26.21
N ALA A 955 -29.40 10.62 27.46
CA ALA A 955 -28.57 9.46 27.77
C ALA A 955 -29.36 8.14 27.88
N GLU A 956 -30.69 8.19 27.88
CA GLU A 956 -31.57 7.02 28.00
C GLU A 956 -31.90 6.43 26.62
N PHE A 957 -31.96 5.09 26.52
CA PHE A 957 -32.40 4.42 25.30
C PHE A 957 -33.93 4.35 25.28
N LYS A 958 -34.56 5.22 24.48
CA LYS A 958 -36.01 5.46 24.55
C LYS A 958 -36.61 5.58 23.15
N PRO A 959 -36.95 4.45 22.49
CA PRO A 959 -37.55 4.42 21.16
C PRO A 959 -38.82 5.28 21.04
N GLU A 960 -39.59 5.43 22.12
CA GLU A 960 -40.84 6.18 22.18
C GLU A 960 -40.68 7.64 21.71
N ARG A 961 -39.48 8.23 21.82
CA ARG A 961 -39.20 9.60 21.34
C ARG A 961 -39.42 9.81 19.84
N TRP A 962 -39.52 8.72 19.07
CA TRP A 962 -39.76 8.74 17.62
C TRP A 962 -41.23 8.55 17.24
N LEU A 963 -42.09 8.19 18.20
CA LEU A 963 -43.53 8.00 18.03
C LEU A 963 -44.37 9.14 18.63
N ASP A 964 -43.78 9.91 19.54
CA ASP A 964 -44.38 11.11 20.13
C ASP A 964 -44.58 12.20 19.04
N ALA A 965 -45.85 12.46 18.72
CA ALA A 965 -46.24 13.42 17.68
C ALA A 965 -45.99 14.89 18.08
N ASP A 966 -45.91 15.19 19.38
CA ASP A 966 -45.65 16.52 19.90
C ASP A 966 -44.13 16.80 19.96
N ARG A 967 -43.31 15.76 20.17
CA ARG A 967 -41.83 15.83 20.20
C ARG A 967 -41.20 15.86 18.80
N ARG A 968 -41.30 17.01 18.12
CA ARG A 968 -40.60 17.24 16.84
C ARG A 968 -39.09 17.35 17.02
N VAL A 969 -38.34 16.31 16.63
CA VAL A 969 -36.88 16.36 16.48
C VAL A 969 -36.50 17.51 15.53
N PRO A 970 -35.65 18.47 15.96
CA PRO A 970 -35.28 19.61 15.11
C PRO A 970 -34.63 19.17 13.78
N PRO A 971 -34.90 19.87 12.66
CA PRO A 971 -34.29 19.53 11.38
C PRO A 971 -32.76 19.49 11.48
N HIS A 972 -32.16 18.39 11.04
CA HIS A 972 -30.72 18.14 11.05
C HIS A 972 -30.09 17.91 12.44
N ALA A 973 -30.88 17.77 13.51
CA ALA A 973 -30.39 17.27 14.80
C ALA A 973 -30.07 15.77 14.78
N TYR A 974 -30.81 14.99 13.99
CA TYR A 974 -30.58 13.57 13.77
C TYR A 974 -30.00 13.33 12.39
N ILE A 975 -28.73 12.91 12.34
CA ILE A 975 -27.95 12.81 11.11
C ILE A 975 -27.05 11.55 11.01
N PRO A 976 -27.46 10.34 11.44
CA PRO A 976 -26.65 9.14 11.21
C PRO A 976 -26.52 8.81 9.71
N PHE A 977 -27.53 9.16 8.92
CA PHE A 977 -27.51 9.13 7.45
C PHE A 977 -27.02 10.44 6.80
N GLY A 978 -26.65 11.44 7.62
CA GLY A 978 -26.29 12.78 7.19
C GLY A 978 -27.47 13.68 6.84
N ALA A 979 -27.17 14.92 6.44
CA ALA A 979 -28.15 15.97 6.13
C ALA A 979 -27.91 16.64 4.77
N GLY A 980 -28.96 17.32 4.28
CA GLY A 980 -28.96 18.08 3.03
C GLY A 980 -28.82 17.22 1.78
N PRO A 981 -28.46 17.80 0.62
CA PRO A 981 -28.37 17.09 -0.66
C PRO A 981 -27.42 15.88 -0.68
N ARG A 982 -26.49 15.77 0.28
CA ARG A 982 -25.53 14.66 0.44
C ARG A 982 -25.94 13.58 1.47
N ILE A 983 -27.19 13.58 1.92
CA ILE A 983 -27.78 12.49 2.74
C ILE A 983 -27.57 11.11 2.08
N CYS A 984 -27.48 10.04 2.87
CA CYS A 984 -27.27 8.67 2.39
C CYS A 984 -28.28 8.30 1.29
N ILE A 985 -27.80 7.67 0.22
CA ILE A 985 -28.65 7.23 -0.89
C ILE A 985 -29.37 5.91 -0.56
N GLY A 986 -28.67 5.01 0.14
CA GLY A 986 -29.18 3.70 0.55
C GLY A 986 -29.96 3.68 1.85
N MET A 987 -30.35 4.84 2.41
CA MET A 987 -31.06 4.92 3.71
C MET A 987 -32.29 4.01 3.76
N ARG A 988 -33.11 3.99 2.70
CA ARG A 988 -34.30 3.14 2.63
C ARG A 988 -33.99 1.65 2.47
N LEU A 989 -32.87 1.31 1.83
CA LEU A 989 -32.41 -0.07 1.71
C LEU A 989 -31.93 -0.58 3.08
N ALA A 990 -31.06 0.17 3.76
CA ALA A 990 -30.57 -0.18 5.10
C ALA A 990 -31.73 -0.38 6.10
N MET A 991 -32.68 0.56 6.16
CA MET A 991 -33.87 0.43 7.02
C MET A 991 -34.77 -0.76 6.65
N MET A 992 -34.79 -1.20 5.39
CA MET A 992 -35.52 -2.40 4.97
C MET A 992 -34.77 -3.68 5.35
N GLU A 993 -33.45 -3.73 5.11
CA GLU A 993 -32.58 -4.85 5.50
C GLU A 993 -32.55 -5.04 7.02
N GLU A 994 -32.45 -3.97 7.80
CA GLU A 994 -32.47 -4.01 9.27
C GLU A 994 -33.80 -4.58 9.79
N LYS A 995 -34.93 -4.05 9.31
CA LYS A 995 -36.25 -4.46 9.77
C LYS A 995 -36.62 -5.90 9.35
N LEU A 996 -36.28 -6.32 8.13
CA LEU A 996 -36.46 -7.72 7.72
C LEU A 996 -35.63 -8.68 8.58
N ALA A 997 -34.35 -8.36 8.80
CA ALA A 997 -33.47 -9.19 9.63
C ALA A 997 -33.96 -9.29 11.08
N LEU A 998 -34.38 -8.17 11.69
CA LEU A 998 -34.96 -8.18 13.02
C LEU A 998 -36.29 -8.94 13.08
N ALA A 999 -37.18 -8.77 12.09
CA ALA A 999 -38.47 -9.46 12.06
C ALA A 999 -38.32 -10.99 12.02
N HIS A 1000 -37.51 -11.54 11.11
CA HIS A 1000 -37.32 -12.99 11.03
C HIS A 1000 -36.56 -13.58 12.24
N ILE A 1001 -35.68 -12.81 12.89
CA ILE A 1001 -34.99 -13.25 14.11
C ILE A 1001 -35.94 -13.24 15.31
N LEU A 1002 -36.58 -12.10 15.59
CA LEU A 1002 -37.41 -11.90 16.79
C LEU A 1002 -38.71 -12.71 16.74
N ARG A 1003 -39.23 -13.04 15.55
CA ARG A 1003 -40.33 -13.99 15.36
C ARG A 1003 -40.00 -15.39 15.88
N LYS A 1004 -38.73 -15.81 15.83
CA LYS A 1004 -38.27 -17.15 16.26
C LYS A 1004 -37.54 -17.16 17.61
N PHE A 1005 -36.89 -16.06 17.99
CA PHE A 1005 -35.92 -16.06 19.09
C PHE A 1005 -36.01 -14.82 19.98
N ASP A 1006 -35.82 -15.03 21.28
CA ASP A 1006 -35.40 -14.00 22.22
C ASP A 1006 -33.88 -13.82 22.12
N ILE A 1007 -33.42 -12.57 22.04
CA ILE A 1007 -31.98 -12.22 22.09
C ILE A 1007 -31.63 -11.83 23.54
N VAL A 1008 -30.74 -12.58 24.18
CA VAL A 1008 -30.38 -12.44 25.59
C VAL A 1008 -28.92 -12.02 25.73
N LYS A 1009 -28.66 -10.97 26.52
CA LYS A 1009 -27.31 -10.44 26.74
C LYS A 1009 -26.42 -11.42 27.52
N GLU A 1010 -25.15 -11.51 27.14
CA GLU A 1010 -24.16 -12.21 27.96
C GLU A 1010 -23.79 -11.38 29.19
N HIS A 1011 -24.17 -11.83 30.39
CA HIS A 1011 -23.98 -11.08 31.63
C HIS A 1011 -22.50 -10.83 32.02
N THR A 1012 -21.54 -11.49 31.40
CA THR A 1012 -20.10 -11.23 31.63
C THR A 1012 -19.57 -10.00 30.91
N VAL A 1013 -20.35 -9.40 30.01
CA VAL A 1013 -19.95 -8.21 29.24
C VAL A 1013 -20.85 -7.03 29.62
N THR A 1014 -20.28 -6.02 30.27
CA THR A 1014 -21.03 -4.82 30.68
C THR A 1014 -21.32 -3.93 29.47
N ASP A 1015 -20.28 -3.65 28.68
CA ASP A 1015 -20.26 -2.66 27.59
C ASP A 1015 -19.55 -3.22 26.34
N LEU A 1016 -19.93 -2.71 25.17
CA LEU A 1016 -19.27 -3.08 23.91
C LEU A 1016 -17.91 -2.38 23.77
N VAL A 1017 -16.87 -3.15 23.45
CA VAL A 1017 -15.59 -2.60 23.00
C VAL A 1017 -15.75 -2.12 21.55
N LEU A 1018 -15.50 -0.82 21.32
CA LEU A 1018 -15.66 -0.16 20.03
C LEU A 1018 -14.29 0.00 19.35
N GLN A 1019 -14.24 -0.27 18.05
CA GLN A 1019 -13.06 -0.15 17.20
C GLN A 1019 -13.43 0.48 15.85
N GLY A 1020 -12.42 0.81 15.04
CA GLY A 1020 -12.62 1.19 13.64
C GLY A 1020 -12.15 2.61 13.31
N SER A 1021 -11.71 2.79 12.07
CA SER A 1021 -11.07 4.03 11.61
C SER A 1021 -11.89 4.80 10.57
N ILE A 1022 -12.91 4.15 10.00
CA ILE A 1022 -13.90 4.78 9.11
C ILE A 1022 -15.22 4.92 9.86
N THR A 1023 -15.85 3.79 10.16
CA THR A 1023 -17.07 3.59 10.96
C THR A 1023 -16.72 3.27 12.42
N VAL A 1024 -17.75 3.26 13.29
CA VAL A 1024 -17.66 2.74 14.66
C VAL A 1024 -18.24 1.34 14.63
N THR A 1025 -17.39 0.35 14.88
CA THR A 1025 -17.67 -1.09 14.73
C THR A 1025 -17.47 -1.76 16.10
N PRO A 1026 -18.36 -2.64 16.57
CA PRO A 1026 -18.09 -3.41 17.79
C PRO A 1026 -17.00 -4.45 17.50
N VAL A 1027 -16.17 -4.79 18.49
CA VAL A 1027 -15.22 -5.92 18.38
C VAL A 1027 -15.99 -7.23 18.29
N GLU A 1028 -17.00 -7.38 19.13
CA GLU A 1028 -17.97 -8.47 19.14
C GLU A 1028 -19.27 -8.00 19.80
N VAL A 1029 -20.38 -8.65 19.49
CA VAL A 1029 -21.67 -8.50 20.17
C VAL A 1029 -22.08 -9.86 20.72
N PRO A 1030 -21.66 -10.21 21.94
CA PRO A 1030 -21.88 -11.53 22.53
C PRO A 1030 -23.29 -11.64 23.10
N VAL A 1031 -24.09 -12.54 22.52
CA VAL A 1031 -25.47 -12.81 22.92
C VAL A 1031 -25.75 -14.31 22.92
N LYS A 1032 -26.83 -14.69 23.59
CA LYS A 1032 -27.48 -16.00 23.46
C LYS A 1032 -28.80 -15.80 22.73
N ILE A 1033 -29.18 -16.74 21.87
CA ILE A 1033 -30.56 -16.83 21.36
C ILE A 1033 -31.30 -17.96 22.08
N VAL A 1034 -32.56 -17.73 22.41
CA VAL A 1034 -33.46 -18.71 23.03
C VAL A 1034 -34.68 -18.83 22.13
N ALA A 1035 -35.10 -20.05 21.81
CA ALA A 1035 -36.32 -20.26 21.01
C ALA A 1035 -37.53 -19.67 21.75
N ARG A 1036 -38.29 -18.84 21.03
CA ARG A 1036 -39.53 -18.23 21.51
C ARG A 1036 -40.59 -19.31 21.71
N GLN A 1037 -41.39 -19.20 22.78
CA GLN A 1037 -42.45 -20.16 23.14
C GLN A 1037 -43.80 -19.80 22.55
#